data_AF-A0A8T6RG68-F1
#
_entry.id   AF-A0A8T6RG68-F1
#
_cell.length_a   1.000
_cell.length_b   1.000
_cell.length_c   1.000
_cell.angle_alpha   90.00
_cell.angle_beta   90.00
_cell.angle_gamma   90.00
#
_symmetry.space_group_name_H-M   'P 1'
#
loop_
_entity.id
_entity.type
_entity.pdbx_description
1 polymer ?
#
loop_
_entity_poly.entity_id
_entity_poly.type
_entity_poly.pdbx_seq_one_letter_code
_entity_poly.pdbx_strand_id
1 'polypeptide(L)'
;MTKKVRRHSRKQMKTSDSGQTQKTMDGKLKYDSSKTHQTTGLKYLTESFILCSLNREVNKKGKGRKPDPRYRRSNPEIVKQQIQTVTGRKVIDSDLSLIGMYFEKYVEMVNLVLERVYSGEQRVEFLGDELNSYRGQGYTLLKKENYLSYKDNKDIQAQCFERMYRNVLEQAARIIYSDWMRRQLMKSAIEYVSENRPSLISLLKNKYIPFRMIKEVRAKCESIKDNGTGYYYTVSVLKQLRKSLDEYILSERGEPLGFRGYQRKRVRKYIKDKTESVAVLALVDVLLHEFETNGYPFSTPKMQSYAQDFSASTENSPGQGYWYSLDKEKDNEVIFFLKLPEPIIGKEAEGSPFRTKTICFRYLDWMPRAAAKDRVKAATAEKECKYYRAKKLRFRARKYEDMHQQLLNTTELQHATYQLTRLKNRKEKDLNRIKELQERISTLRKERRCAPPKLLLRDNRVTLQIPFQPPTREMVDEELGPRTYRRRAGADRGVRVPIVLSTRDGNGGFVDEMVPFDHLISKRDFLRGQTRKLTSQVRRMQINWERKHTKKSYPRHFLKKDRHLSAIWRKVRRLDTEIARQVASQTVWFCEEYGVRTLYFENLKNYSTPAGWGTLSWRLSSNLWSKVFDTVVYMRQSLGHKRGGVWTVSPAWTSQKCHVCGEKGIRVESKGSTDEKKGGAYFYCESCGCSLHADVNAARNIIEVHTSRPRVVAGQMTLT
;
A
#
# COMPACT_ATOMS: atom_id res chain seq x y z
N MET A 1 34.01 63.98 -1.16
CA MET A 1 34.98 63.70 -2.24
C MET A 1 35.80 62.47 -1.89
N THR A 2 36.00 61.61 -2.89
CA THR A 2 36.49 60.22 -2.83
C THR A 2 37.77 60.02 -2.03
N LYS A 3 37.82 58.99 -1.17
CA LYS A 3 39.08 58.32 -0.85
C LYS A 3 39.01 56.81 -1.00
N LYS A 4 39.89 56.37 -1.91
CA LYS A 4 40.21 55.01 -2.32
C LYS A 4 40.71 54.16 -1.16
N VAL A 5 40.19 52.93 -1.19
CA VAL A 5 40.74 51.66 -0.75
C VAL A 5 42.28 51.60 -0.65
N ARG A 6 42.79 51.02 0.45
CA ARG A 6 43.94 50.10 0.41
C ARG A 6 43.80 49.02 1.49
N ARG A 7 44.17 47.80 1.06
CA ARG A 7 44.04 46.49 1.72
C ARG A 7 44.86 46.37 3.01
N HIS A 8 44.43 45.47 3.90
CA HIS A 8 45.35 44.52 4.54
C HIS A 8 44.71 43.13 4.69
N SER A 9 45.59 42.13 4.63
CA SER A 9 45.34 40.69 4.52
C SER A 9 44.79 40.07 5.80
N ARG A 10 43.79 39.19 5.66
CA ARG A 10 43.27 38.40 6.78
C ARG A 10 44.03 37.07 6.91
N LYS A 11 44.82 36.97 7.98
CA LYS A 11 45.32 35.70 8.54
C LYS A 11 44.16 34.80 8.96
N GLN A 12 44.27 33.51 8.69
CA GLN A 12 43.46 32.47 9.31
C GLN A 12 43.86 32.30 10.78
N MET A 13 42.88 32.32 11.70
CA MET A 13 42.98 31.63 12.99
C MET A 13 41.65 31.01 13.39
N LYS A 14 41.80 29.97 14.23
CA LYS A 14 40.94 28.82 14.48
C LYS A 14 39.76 29.12 15.41
N THR A 15 38.69 28.35 15.17
CA THR A 15 37.63 27.85 16.06
C THR A 15 37.66 28.26 17.53
N SER A 16 36.61 28.95 17.98
CA SER A 16 35.81 28.57 19.15
C SER A 16 34.47 29.32 19.14
N ASP A 17 33.57 28.84 20.00
CA ASP A 17 32.11 28.96 20.01
C ASP A 17 31.43 30.34 19.93
N SER A 18 30.15 30.23 19.57
CA SER A 18 29.00 31.06 19.95
C SER A 18 28.47 32.10 18.94
N GLY A 19 27.18 31.92 18.61
CA GLY A 19 26.26 32.93 18.06
C GLY A 19 26.47 33.29 16.58
N GLN A 20 25.51 33.23 15.67
CA GLN A 20 24.08 33.04 15.74
C GLN A 20 23.68 32.42 14.39
N THR A 21 23.10 31.22 14.40
CA THR A 21 22.45 30.68 13.21
C THR A 21 21.07 31.34 13.09
N GLN A 22 20.92 32.15 12.04
CA GLN A 22 19.63 32.64 11.59
C GLN A 22 18.68 31.44 11.39
N LYS A 23 17.59 31.45 12.17
CA LYS A 23 16.56 30.40 12.18
C LYS A 23 15.68 30.54 10.95
N THR A 24 15.64 29.52 10.09
CA THR A 24 14.58 29.37 9.09
C THR A 24 13.34 28.72 9.73
N MET A 25 12.16 29.16 9.27
CA MET A 25 10.82 28.83 9.81
C MET A 25 10.39 27.37 9.65
N ASP A 26 11.17 26.55 8.92
CA ASP A 26 10.88 25.14 8.69
C ASP A 26 11.38 24.24 9.81
N GLY A 27 11.38 24.78 11.05
CA GLY A 27 11.81 24.15 12.30
C GLY A 27 11.85 22.65 12.12
N LYS A 28 13.04 22.16 11.76
CA LYS A 28 13.22 20.79 11.29
C LYS A 28 12.65 19.93 12.40
N LEU A 29 11.47 19.39 12.19
CA LEU A 29 11.17 18.03 12.63
C LEU A 29 12.00 17.12 11.71
N LYS A 30 13.33 17.25 11.80
CA LYS A 30 14.03 16.09 12.31
C LYS A 30 13.26 15.79 13.59
N TYR A 31 12.37 14.80 13.52
CA TYR A 31 12.44 13.87 14.61
C TYR A 31 13.93 13.55 14.66
N ASP A 32 14.66 14.22 15.56
CA ASP A 32 15.74 13.53 16.21
C ASP A 32 15.15 12.16 16.44
N SER A 33 15.84 11.18 15.88
CA SER A 33 15.57 9.79 16.13
C SER A 33 15.54 9.63 17.64
N SER A 34 14.38 9.93 18.24
CA SER A 34 14.06 9.60 19.58
C SER A 34 14.22 8.09 19.54
N LYS A 35 15.11 7.62 20.40
CA LYS A 35 15.48 6.20 20.49
C LYS A 35 14.24 5.30 20.66
N THR A 36 13.04 5.88 20.89
CA THR A 36 11.73 5.25 20.99
C THR A 36 11.06 4.86 19.66
N HIS A 37 11.29 5.55 18.52
CA HIS A 37 10.63 5.20 17.24
C HIS A 37 11.43 4.24 16.34
N GLN A 38 12.73 4.06 16.60
CA GLN A 38 13.61 3.26 15.73
C GLN A 38 13.42 1.75 15.84
N THR A 39 12.63 1.27 16.79
CA THR A 39 12.53 -0.18 17.08
C THR A 39 11.47 -0.91 16.29
N THR A 40 10.42 -0.26 15.76
CA THR A 40 9.30 -0.98 15.10
C THR A 40 9.42 -1.09 13.57
N GLY A 41 9.97 -0.07 12.92
CA GLY A 41 10.04 0.03 11.45
C GLY A 41 8.68 0.21 10.75
N LEU A 42 7.59 0.46 11.50
CA LEU A 42 6.30 0.87 10.93
C LEU A 42 6.24 2.39 10.81
N LYS A 43 5.83 2.90 9.65
CA LYS A 43 5.60 4.34 9.46
C LYS A 43 4.24 4.78 10.05
N TYR A 44 3.13 4.14 9.66
CA TYR A 44 1.77 4.49 10.12
C TYR A 44 0.80 3.29 10.11
N LEU A 45 -0.22 3.34 10.95
CA LEU A 45 -1.42 2.50 10.96
C LEU A 45 -2.57 3.23 10.27
N THR A 46 -2.99 2.80 9.09
CA THR A 46 -4.03 3.52 8.34
C THR A 46 -5.42 2.93 8.56
N GLU A 47 -6.35 3.73 9.09
CA GLU A 47 -7.77 3.35 9.16
C GLU A 47 -8.61 4.05 8.09
N SER A 48 -9.70 3.40 7.69
CA SER A 48 -10.57 3.88 6.62
C SER A 48 -11.98 4.18 7.15
N PHE A 49 -12.37 5.44 7.04
CA PHE A 49 -13.68 5.96 7.42
C PHE A 49 -14.53 6.18 6.18
N ILE A 50 -15.80 5.81 6.25
CA ILE A 50 -16.72 6.02 5.13
C ILE A 50 -17.44 7.33 5.33
N LEU A 51 -17.25 8.25 4.40
CA LEU A 51 -17.87 9.57 4.46
C LEU A 51 -19.34 9.49 4.06
N CYS A 52 -20.15 10.28 4.75
CA CYS A 52 -21.56 10.51 4.43
C CYS A 52 -21.80 12.02 4.27
N SER A 53 -22.74 12.42 3.42
CA SER A 53 -23.18 13.82 3.36
C SER A 53 -23.80 14.26 4.70
N LEU A 54 -23.65 15.53 5.09
CA LEU A 54 -24.13 16.08 6.37
C LEU A 54 -25.62 15.82 6.62
N ASN A 55 -26.46 16.11 5.61
CA ASN A 55 -27.92 16.02 5.70
C ASN A 55 -28.42 14.57 5.71
N ARG A 56 -27.52 13.59 5.71
CA ARG A 56 -27.90 12.18 5.73
C ARG A 56 -28.12 11.72 7.17
N GLU A 57 -29.34 11.30 7.45
CA GLU A 57 -29.63 10.52 8.65
C GLU A 57 -29.17 9.07 8.46
N VAL A 58 -28.08 8.71 9.14
CA VAL A 58 -27.66 7.31 9.22
C VAL A 58 -28.59 6.61 10.20
N ASN A 59 -29.54 5.84 9.67
CA ASN A 59 -30.45 5.06 10.49
C ASN A 59 -29.65 3.97 11.25
N LYS A 60 -29.27 4.25 12.51
CA LYS A 60 -28.31 3.46 13.32
C LYS A 60 -28.89 2.12 13.84
N LYS A 61 -30.17 1.81 13.60
CA LYS A 61 -30.79 0.54 14.02
C LYS A 61 -31.07 -0.38 12.81
N GLY A 62 -30.58 -1.61 12.91
CA GLY A 62 -30.61 -2.60 11.84
C GLY A 62 -32.01 -2.99 11.39
N LYS A 63 -32.51 -2.38 10.32
CA LYS A 63 -33.53 -2.95 9.42
C LYS A 63 -33.31 -2.60 7.94
N GLY A 64 -32.12 -2.12 7.55
CA GLY A 64 -31.76 -1.75 6.17
C GLY A 64 -31.70 -2.89 5.14
N ARG A 65 -32.36 -4.03 5.37
CA ARG A 65 -32.55 -5.09 4.37
C ARG A 65 -34.00 -5.26 3.92
N LYS A 66 -34.98 -4.66 4.61
CA LYS A 66 -36.37 -4.60 4.13
C LYS A 66 -36.82 -3.13 4.17
N PRO A 67 -37.28 -2.54 3.05
CA PRO A 67 -37.96 -1.25 3.14
C PRO A 67 -39.12 -1.36 4.13
N ASP A 68 -39.37 -0.28 4.90
CA ASP A 68 -40.49 -0.17 5.84
C ASP A 68 -41.79 -0.68 5.15
N PRO A 69 -42.57 -1.59 5.77
CA PRO A 69 -43.82 -2.10 5.21
C PRO A 69 -44.80 -1.00 4.76
N ARG A 70 -44.70 0.21 5.34
CA ARG A 70 -45.49 1.38 4.95
C ARG A 70 -45.26 1.82 3.50
N TYR A 71 -44.09 1.54 2.91
CA TYR A 71 -43.78 1.85 1.50
C TYR A 71 -44.55 0.98 0.49
N ARG A 72 -45.31 -0.04 0.92
CA ARG A 72 -46.22 -0.79 0.03
C ARG A 72 -47.53 -0.04 -0.26
N ARG A 73 -47.88 0.97 0.53
CA ARG A 73 -49.20 1.63 0.49
C ARG A 73 -49.16 3.07 -0.04
N SER A 74 -47.99 3.61 -0.36
CA SER A 74 -47.81 5.00 -0.79
C SER A 74 -47.44 5.11 -2.28
N ASN A 75 -47.74 6.28 -2.87
CA ASN A 75 -47.53 6.57 -4.28
C ASN A 75 -46.08 6.24 -4.71
N PRO A 76 -45.89 5.40 -5.76
CA PRO A 76 -44.58 4.90 -6.17
C PRO A 76 -43.50 5.97 -6.38
N GLU A 77 -43.85 7.18 -6.79
CA GLU A 77 -42.88 8.26 -7.02
C GLU A 77 -42.36 8.89 -5.71
N ILE A 78 -43.26 9.16 -4.76
CA ILE A 78 -42.92 9.67 -3.42
C ILE A 78 -42.09 8.62 -2.68
N VAL A 79 -42.50 7.35 -2.79
CA VAL A 79 -41.77 6.20 -2.23
C VAL A 79 -40.40 6.05 -2.89
N LYS A 80 -40.25 6.29 -4.20
CA LYS A 80 -38.95 6.21 -4.90
C LYS A 80 -38.02 7.35 -4.52
N GLN A 81 -38.53 8.57 -4.34
CA GLN A 81 -37.76 9.71 -3.81
C GLN A 81 -37.34 9.49 -2.34
N GLN A 82 -38.27 9.01 -1.51
CA GLN A 82 -37.99 8.66 -0.10
C GLN A 82 -37.07 7.45 0.04
N ILE A 83 -37.18 6.44 -0.82
CA ILE A 83 -36.27 5.29 -0.85
C ILE A 83 -34.90 5.68 -1.42
N GLN A 84 -34.79 6.64 -2.34
CA GLN A 84 -33.50 7.16 -2.77
C GLN A 84 -32.79 7.96 -1.66
N THR A 85 -33.54 8.69 -0.84
CA THR A 85 -33.00 9.37 0.36
C THR A 85 -32.67 8.39 1.48
N VAL A 86 -33.47 7.32 1.64
CA VAL A 86 -33.34 6.35 2.74
C VAL A 86 -32.42 5.15 2.39
N THR A 87 -32.22 4.81 1.12
CA THR A 87 -31.49 3.59 0.71
C THR A 87 -30.37 3.81 -0.30
N GLY A 88 -29.18 3.28 0.03
CA GLY A 88 -28.14 2.90 -0.92
C GLY A 88 -26.91 3.83 -0.99
N ARG A 89 -27.09 5.13 -1.29
CA ARG A 89 -25.95 6.04 -1.49
C ARG A 89 -25.58 6.75 -0.19
N LYS A 90 -24.30 6.75 0.14
CA LYS A 90 -23.80 7.37 1.38
C LYS A 90 -23.55 8.87 1.24
N VAL A 91 -23.25 9.28 0.02
CA VAL A 91 -23.00 10.65 -0.38
C VAL A 91 -24.04 10.99 -1.44
N ILE A 92 -24.65 12.17 -1.34
CA ILE A 92 -25.63 12.65 -2.32
C ILE A 92 -24.94 13.00 -3.64
N ASP A 93 -25.68 12.96 -4.74
CA ASP A 93 -25.10 13.11 -6.08
C ASP A 93 -24.49 14.50 -6.31
N SER A 94 -25.05 15.56 -5.70
CA SER A 94 -24.46 16.91 -5.76
C SER A 94 -23.07 16.95 -5.13
N ASP A 95 -22.90 16.31 -3.98
CA ASP A 95 -21.62 16.30 -3.26
C ASP A 95 -20.62 15.40 -3.99
N LEU A 96 -21.07 14.27 -4.58
CA LEU A 96 -20.23 13.43 -5.44
C LEU A 96 -19.76 14.18 -6.69
N SER A 97 -20.63 14.97 -7.32
CA SER A 97 -20.30 15.78 -8.49
C SER A 97 -19.25 16.84 -8.14
N LEU A 98 -19.43 17.57 -7.04
CA LEU A 98 -18.46 18.55 -6.55
C LEU A 98 -17.10 17.92 -6.22
N ILE A 99 -17.08 16.74 -5.58
CA ILE A 99 -15.84 15.98 -5.36
C ILE A 99 -15.21 15.57 -6.69
N GLY A 100 -16.01 15.08 -7.65
CA GLY A 100 -15.53 14.71 -8.98
C GLY A 100 -14.82 15.89 -9.65
N MET A 101 -15.46 17.06 -9.67
CA MET A 101 -14.89 18.30 -10.20
C MET A 101 -13.60 18.70 -9.45
N TYR A 102 -13.56 18.55 -8.12
CA TYR A 102 -12.36 18.79 -7.33
C TYR A 102 -11.19 17.91 -7.79
N PHE A 103 -11.44 16.62 -8.00
CA PHE A 103 -10.42 15.67 -8.46
C PHE A 103 -10.00 15.93 -9.91
N GLU A 104 -10.94 16.26 -10.79
CA GLU A 104 -10.65 16.64 -12.17
C GLU A 104 -9.76 17.88 -12.20
N LYS A 105 -10.08 18.91 -11.42
CA LYS A 105 -9.24 20.11 -11.28
C LYS A 105 -7.86 19.77 -10.74
N TYR A 106 -7.77 18.86 -9.76
CA TYR A 106 -6.47 18.40 -9.26
C TYR A 106 -5.62 17.72 -10.34
N VAL A 107 -6.23 16.84 -11.14
CA VAL A 107 -5.56 16.14 -12.25
C VAL A 107 -5.14 17.13 -13.34
N GLU A 108 -6.01 18.08 -13.68
CA GLU A 108 -5.72 19.16 -14.63
C GLU A 108 -4.49 19.97 -14.18
N MET A 109 -4.45 20.40 -12.92
CA MET A 109 -3.31 21.15 -12.38
C MET A 109 -2.00 20.33 -12.37
N VAL A 110 -2.07 19.02 -12.09
CA VAL A 110 -0.89 18.14 -12.20
C VAL A 110 -0.41 18.06 -13.64
N ASN A 111 -1.32 17.88 -14.59
CA ASN A 111 -0.98 17.83 -16.00
C ASN A 111 -0.44 19.16 -16.52
N LEU A 112 -0.94 20.31 -16.05
CA LEU A 112 -0.40 21.63 -16.36
C LEU A 112 1.07 21.75 -15.92
N VAL A 113 1.41 21.29 -14.71
CA VAL A 113 2.80 21.29 -14.22
C VAL A 113 3.67 20.35 -15.06
N LEU A 114 3.17 19.16 -15.40
CA LEU A 114 3.90 18.22 -16.24
C LEU A 114 4.13 18.82 -17.64
N GLU A 115 3.13 19.43 -18.26
CA GLU A 115 3.27 20.07 -19.57
C GLU A 115 4.32 21.19 -19.56
N ARG A 116 4.36 22.03 -18.51
CA ARG A 116 5.41 23.06 -18.34
C ARG A 116 6.81 22.51 -18.13
N VAL A 117 6.94 21.37 -17.45
CA VAL A 117 8.25 20.75 -17.21
C VAL A 117 8.74 20.03 -18.47
N TYR A 118 7.85 19.33 -19.16
CA TYR A 118 8.17 18.53 -20.35
C TYR A 118 8.25 19.35 -21.64
N SER A 119 7.93 20.65 -21.63
CA SER A 119 8.18 21.53 -22.77
C SER A 119 9.68 21.79 -23.02
N GLY A 120 10.54 21.50 -22.04
CA GLY A 120 12.00 21.59 -22.21
C GLY A 120 12.68 20.26 -21.87
N GLU A 121 13.19 19.55 -22.87
CA GLU A 121 13.81 18.22 -22.68
C GLU A 121 14.99 18.25 -21.70
N GLN A 122 15.88 19.25 -21.83
CA GLN A 122 17.01 19.44 -20.92
C GLN A 122 16.56 19.67 -19.46
N ARG A 123 15.37 20.27 -19.27
CA ARG A 123 14.83 20.56 -17.95
C ARG A 123 14.36 19.31 -17.22
N VAL A 124 13.78 18.35 -17.97
CA VAL A 124 13.35 17.06 -17.42
C VAL A 124 14.54 16.26 -16.88
N GLU A 125 15.65 16.25 -17.62
CA GLU A 125 16.88 15.58 -17.17
C GLU A 125 17.46 16.25 -15.91
N PHE A 126 17.58 17.58 -15.91
CA PHE A 126 18.05 18.32 -14.74
C PHE A 126 17.20 18.08 -13.49
N LEU A 127 15.87 18.26 -13.60
CA LEU A 127 14.95 18.05 -12.49
C LEU A 127 14.90 16.59 -12.03
N GLY A 128 15.01 15.65 -12.96
CA GLY A 128 15.06 14.21 -12.67
C GLY A 128 16.26 13.83 -11.82
N ASP A 129 17.44 14.33 -12.18
CA ASP A 129 18.68 14.11 -11.44
C ASP A 129 18.68 14.81 -10.06
N GLU A 130 18.21 16.06 -10.01
CA GLU A 130 18.04 16.76 -8.74
C GLU A 130 17.05 16.02 -7.82
N LEU A 131 15.91 15.53 -8.34
CA LEU A 131 14.95 14.75 -7.55
C LEU A 131 15.52 13.41 -7.09
N ASN A 132 16.46 12.82 -7.84
CA ASN A 132 17.13 11.58 -7.45
C ASN A 132 18.12 11.78 -6.30
N SER A 133 18.85 12.90 -6.32
CA SER A 133 19.80 13.25 -5.25
C SER A 133 19.11 13.87 -4.02
N TYR A 134 17.93 14.46 -4.19
CA TYR A 134 17.21 15.17 -3.14
C TYR A 134 16.46 14.23 -2.18
N ARG A 135 16.81 14.30 -0.89
CA ARG A 135 16.18 13.50 0.19
C ARG A 135 14.95 14.15 0.85
N GLY A 136 14.46 15.27 0.32
CA GLY A 136 13.32 16.03 0.87
C GLY A 136 12.00 15.82 0.12
N GLN A 137 11.03 16.70 0.35
CA GLN A 137 9.73 16.69 -0.36
C GLN A 137 9.88 17.29 -1.76
N GLY A 138 9.39 16.61 -2.79
CA GLY A 138 9.61 17.00 -4.19
C GLY A 138 9.04 18.38 -4.52
N TYR A 139 7.94 18.79 -3.88
CA TYR A 139 7.38 20.13 -4.10
C TYR A 139 8.32 21.26 -3.64
N THR A 140 9.21 21.03 -2.66
CA THR A 140 10.15 22.06 -2.19
C THR A 140 11.17 22.39 -3.26
N LEU A 141 11.53 21.39 -4.09
CA LEU A 141 12.42 21.56 -5.22
C LEU A 141 11.69 22.27 -6.36
N LEU A 142 10.54 21.73 -6.79
CA LEU A 142 9.78 22.31 -7.89
C LEU A 142 9.28 23.74 -7.62
N LYS A 143 8.97 24.10 -6.37
CA LYS A 143 8.52 25.46 -6.01
C LYS A 143 9.62 26.53 -6.22
N LYS A 144 10.90 26.14 -6.29
CA LYS A 144 12.00 27.08 -6.57
C LYS A 144 12.04 27.55 -8.02
N GLU A 145 11.38 26.82 -8.92
CA GLU A 145 11.28 27.19 -10.32
C GLU A 145 10.32 28.34 -10.49
N ASN A 146 10.79 29.45 -11.06
CA ASN A 146 9.98 30.67 -11.23
C ASN A 146 8.67 30.40 -12.00
N TYR A 147 8.71 29.54 -13.03
CA TYR A 147 7.54 29.17 -13.84
C TYR A 147 6.59 28.16 -13.16
N LEU A 148 6.97 27.63 -11.99
CA LEU A 148 6.14 26.78 -11.12
C LEU A 148 5.90 27.41 -9.74
N SER A 149 6.40 28.62 -9.47
CA SER A 149 6.22 29.27 -8.19
C SER A 149 4.79 29.78 -8.07
N TYR A 150 4.10 29.40 -6.98
CA TYR A 150 2.72 29.85 -6.76
C TYR A 150 2.60 31.38 -6.72
N LYS A 151 3.59 32.09 -6.18
CA LYS A 151 3.53 33.56 -6.02
C LYS A 151 3.65 34.30 -7.35
N ASP A 152 4.39 33.73 -8.29
CA ASP A 152 4.77 34.40 -9.53
C ASP A 152 3.79 34.09 -10.68
N ASN A 153 2.92 33.09 -10.50
CA ASN A 153 2.00 32.60 -11.53
C ASN A 153 0.54 32.92 -11.18
N LYS A 154 0.02 34.03 -11.72
CA LYS A 154 -1.37 34.48 -11.49
C LYS A 154 -2.42 33.49 -12.01
N ASP A 155 -2.11 32.79 -13.10
CA ASP A 155 -2.98 31.78 -13.70
C ASP A 155 -3.14 30.54 -12.81
N ILE A 156 -2.10 30.16 -12.06
CA ILE A 156 -2.18 29.10 -11.05
C ILE A 156 -2.99 29.57 -9.83
N GLN A 157 -2.79 30.82 -9.40
CA GLN A 157 -3.53 31.41 -8.28
C GLN A 157 -5.04 31.47 -8.55
N ALA A 158 -5.43 31.80 -9.78
CA ALA A 158 -6.83 31.84 -10.21
C ALA A 158 -7.51 30.46 -10.22
N GLN A 159 -6.74 29.37 -10.32
CA GLN A 159 -7.26 28.02 -10.47
C GLN A 159 -7.25 27.20 -9.18
N CYS A 160 -6.38 27.52 -8.22
CA CYS A 160 -6.29 26.77 -6.98
C CYS A 160 -5.64 27.58 -5.85
N PHE A 161 -5.91 27.17 -4.61
CA PHE A 161 -5.23 27.73 -3.45
C PHE A 161 -3.85 27.10 -3.26
N GLU A 162 -2.88 27.86 -2.72
CA GLU A 162 -1.46 27.46 -2.60
C GLU A 162 -1.27 26.03 -2.08
N ARG A 163 -2.06 25.64 -1.07
CA ARG A 163 -1.92 24.33 -0.45
C ARG A 163 -2.29 23.17 -1.37
N MET A 164 -3.35 23.31 -2.18
CA MET A 164 -3.67 22.32 -3.21
C MET A 164 -2.53 22.25 -4.22
N TYR A 165 -1.99 23.40 -4.61
CA TYR A 165 -0.87 23.46 -5.55
C TYR A 165 0.41 22.79 -5.02
N ARG A 166 0.71 22.86 -3.72
CA ARG A 166 1.81 22.06 -3.14
C ARG A 166 1.61 20.56 -3.32
N ASN A 167 0.38 20.06 -3.16
CA ASN A 167 0.07 18.65 -3.41
C ASN A 167 0.17 18.31 -4.90
N VAL A 168 -0.16 19.25 -5.78
CA VAL A 168 0.00 19.13 -7.24
C VAL A 168 1.48 18.96 -7.56
N LEU A 169 2.34 19.86 -7.07
CA LEU A 169 3.80 19.79 -7.24
C LEU A 169 4.38 18.50 -6.68
N GLU A 170 3.94 18.05 -5.51
CA GLU A 170 4.43 16.79 -4.91
C GLU A 170 4.10 15.57 -5.77
N GLN A 171 2.90 15.49 -6.36
CA GLN A 171 2.59 14.38 -7.28
C GLN A 171 3.30 14.53 -8.62
N ALA A 172 3.41 15.75 -9.15
CA ALA A 172 4.17 16.01 -10.37
C ALA A 172 5.63 15.57 -10.20
N ALA A 173 6.27 15.93 -9.08
CA ALA A 173 7.63 15.50 -8.75
C ALA A 173 7.77 13.97 -8.72
N ARG A 174 6.81 13.24 -8.14
CA ARG A 174 6.81 11.77 -8.14
C ARG A 174 6.67 11.19 -9.54
N ILE A 175 5.84 11.79 -10.38
CA ILE A 175 5.64 11.38 -11.78
C ILE A 175 6.92 11.63 -12.58
N ILE A 176 7.49 12.84 -12.49
CA ILE A 176 8.74 13.23 -13.14
C ILE A 176 9.86 12.28 -12.74
N TYR A 177 10.07 12.07 -11.43
CA TYR A 177 11.10 11.17 -10.92
C TYR A 177 10.91 9.73 -11.43
N SER A 178 9.68 9.22 -11.37
CA SER A 178 9.37 7.85 -11.82
C SER A 178 9.56 7.68 -13.33
N ASP A 179 9.22 8.70 -14.13
CA ASP A 179 9.43 8.70 -15.58
C ASP A 179 10.91 8.79 -15.94
N TRP A 180 11.64 9.74 -15.33
CA TRP A 180 13.08 9.91 -15.48
C TRP A 180 13.83 8.62 -15.14
N MET A 181 13.56 7.99 -13.99
CA MET A 181 14.15 6.69 -13.65
C MET A 181 13.86 5.61 -14.70
N ARG A 182 12.67 5.61 -15.29
CA ARG A 182 12.32 4.65 -16.35
C ARG A 182 13.08 4.93 -17.65
N ARG A 183 13.34 6.20 -17.98
CA ARG A 183 14.18 6.61 -19.13
C ARG A 183 15.62 6.11 -18.94
N GLN A 184 16.21 6.37 -17.77
CA GLN A 184 17.56 5.89 -17.45
C GLN A 184 17.65 4.35 -17.52
N LEU A 185 16.67 3.65 -16.96
CA LEU A 185 16.59 2.18 -17.07
C LEU A 185 16.39 1.69 -18.50
N MET A 186 15.64 2.40 -19.32
CA MET A 186 15.41 2.04 -20.72
C MET A 186 16.70 2.16 -21.51
N LYS A 187 17.46 3.24 -21.31
CA LYS A 187 18.80 3.41 -21.89
C LYS A 187 19.71 2.23 -21.54
N SER A 188 19.84 1.91 -20.25
CA SER A 188 20.64 0.75 -19.82
C SER A 188 20.09 -0.60 -20.32
N ALA A 189 18.78 -0.72 -20.52
CA ALA A 189 18.16 -1.93 -21.04
C ALA A 189 18.45 -2.14 -22.53
N ILE A 190 18.37 -1.07 -23.33
CA ILE A 190 18.71 -1.06 -24.76
C ILE A 190 20.18 -1.44 -24.92
N GLU A 191 21.07 -0.69 -24.28
CA GLU A 191 22.52 -0.94 -24.29
C GLU A 191 22.86 -2.39 -23.90
N TYR A 192 22.23 -2.92 -22.85
CA TYR A 192 22.44 -4.31 -22.43
C TYR A 192 22.00 -5.35 -23.47
N VAL A 193 20.86 -5.14 -24.15
CA VAL A 193 20.37 -6.13 -25.13
C VAL A 193 21.06 -6.01 -26.48
N SER A 194 21.51 -4.81 -26.86
CA SER A 194 22.31 -4.57 -28.06
C SER A 194 23.69 -5.25 -27.96
N GLU A 195 24.37 -5.14 -26.81
CA GLU A 195 25.66 -5.80 -26.59
C GLU A 195 25.53 -7.32 -26.41
N ASN A 196 24.39 -7.82 -25.90
CA ASN A 196 24.23 -9.22 -25.49
C ASN A 196 23.13 -9.94 -26.27
N ARG A 197 23.49 -10.42 -27.47
CA ARG A 197 22.58 -11.17 -28.36
C ARG A 197 21.88 -12.37 -27.70
N PRO A 198 22.55 -13.20 -26.86
CA PRO A 198 21.86 -14.26 -26.11
C PRO A 198 20.75 -13.74 -25.18
N SER A 199 20.96 -12.58 -24.56
CA SER A 199 19.97 -11.94 -23.69
C SER A 199 18.80 -11.38 -24.49
N LEU A 200 19.05 -10.77 -25.66
CA LEU A 200 18.00 -10.33 -26.57
C LEU A 200 17.09 -11.51 -27.01
N ILE A 201 17.69 -12.61 -27.43
CA ILE A 201 16.96 -13.84 -27.78
C ILE A 201 16.14 -14.34 -26.58
N SER A 202 16.74 -14.33 -25.38
CA SER A 202 16.06 -14.73 -24.14
C SER A 202 14.87 -13.84 -23.82
N LEU A 203 14.96 -12.52 -24.05
CA LEU A 203 13.89 -11.54 -23.85
C LEU A 203 12.68 -11.84 -24.74
N LEU A 204 12.93 -12.10 -26.04
CA LEU A 204 11.89 -12.37 -27.04
C LEU A 204 11.29 -13.79 -26.90
N LYS A 205 12.14 -14.79 -26.61
CA LYS A 205 11.76 -16.21 -26.55
C LYS A 205 11.02 -16.59 -25.27
N ASN A 206 11.40 -16.05 -24.12
CA ASN A 206 10.88 -16.51 -22.84
C ASN A 206 9.48 -15.96 -22.53
N LYS A 207 8.71 -16.69 -21.72
CA LYS A 207 7.38 -16.21 -21.27
C LYS A 207 7.49 -15.10 -20.23
N TYR A 208 8.51 -15.18 -19.38
CA TYR A 208 8.81 -14.25 -18.30
C TYR A 208 10.20 -13.63 -18.53
N ILE A 209 10.40 -12.42 -18.00
CA ILE A 209 11.70 -11.75 -18.03
C ILE A 209 12.68 -12.51 -17.11
N PRO A 210 13.85 -12.95 -17.59
CA PRO A 210 14.83 -13.65 -16.77
C PRO A 210 15.30 -12.82 -15.58
N PHE A 211 15.43 -13.44 -14.40
CA PHE A 211 15.90 -12.74 -13.19
C PHE A 211 17.32 -12.16 -13.37
N ARG A 212 18.22 -12.91 -14.02
CA ARG A 212 19.60 -12.47 -14.29
C ARG A 212 19.61 -11.16 -15.08
N MET A 213 18.84 -11.07 -16.18
CA MET A 213 18.72 -9.86 -16.99
C MET A 213 18.26 -8.65 -16.17
N ILE A 214 17.28 -8.83 -15.26
CA ILE A 214 16.83 -7.74 -14.38
C ILE A 214 17.98 -7.25 -13.48
N LYS A 215 18.82 -8.16 -12.99
CA LYS A 215 19.97 -7.82 -12.14
C LYS A 215 21.04 -7.05 -12.93
N GLU A 216 21.37 -7.51 -14.13
CA GLU A 216 22.41 -6.91 -14.98
C GLU A 216 22.02 -5.50 -15.45
N VAL A 217 20.79 -5.33 -15.96
CA VAL A 217 20.29 -4.00 -16.38
C VAL A 217 20.28 -3.01 -15.22
N ARG A 218 19.95 -3.47 -14.01
CA ARG A 218 20.02 -2.62 -12.81
C ARG A 218 21.44 -2.27 -12.43
N ALA A 219 22.38 -3.20 -12.56
CA ALA A 219 23.78 -2.96 -12.23
C ALA A 219 24.42 -1.93 -13.19
N LYS A 220 24.02 -1.94 -14.47
CA LYS A 220 24.43 -0.94 -15.47
C LYS A 220 23.83 0.46 -15.24
N CYS A 221 22.67 0.56 -14.59
CA CYS A 221 22.01 1.84 -14.36
C CYS A 221 22.54 2.55 -13.10
N GLU A 222 23.38 3.58 -13.28
CA GLU A 222 24.03 4.30 -12.17
C GLU A 222 23.04 4.96 -11.21
N SER A 223 21.96 5.52 -11.75
CA SER A 223 20.93 6.24 -11.01
C SER A 223 20.14 5.36 -10.00
N ILE A 224 20.31 4.04 -10.04
CA ILE A 224 19.53 3.07 -9.25
C ILE A 224 20.40 2.23 -8.30
N LYS A 225 21.73 2.41 -8.31
CA LYS A 225 22.68 1.60 -7.50
C LYS A 225 22.29 1.54 -6.01
N ASP A 226 21.65 2.59 -5.46
CA ASP A 226 21.23 2.68 -4.05
C ASP A 226 19.73 2.50 -3.77
N ASN A 227 18.88 2.35 -4.80
CA ASN A 227 17.43 2.40 -4.66
C ASN A 227 16.76 1.00 -4.76
N GLY A 228 16.22 0.52 -3.64
CA GLY A 228 15.58 -0.80 -3.51
C GLY A 228 14.36 -1.05 -4.41
N THR A 229 13.71 0.01 -4.90
CA THR A 229 12.51 -0.04 -5.76
C THR A 229 12.80 -0.35 -7.24
N GLY A 230 14.08 -0.35 -7.65
CA GLY A 230 14.48 -0.52 -9.06
C GLY A 230 13.99 -1.81 -9.72
N TYR A 231 13.80 -2.91 -8.97
CA TYR A 231 13.39 -4.20 -9.55
C TYR A 231 12.10 -4.11 -10.38
N TYR A 232 11.05 -3.51 -9.83
CA TYR A 232 9.76 -3.45 -10.51
C TYR A 232 9.79 -2.51 -11.71
N TYR A 233 10.54 -1.42 -11.60
CA TYR A 233 10.77 -0.50 -12.72
C TYR A 233 11.52 -1.19 -13.86
N THR A 234 12.61 -1.91 -13.57
CA THR A 234 13.37 -2.66 -14.57
C THR A 234 12.52 -3.75 -15.23
N VAL A 235 11.72 -4.48 -14.46
CA VAL A 235 10.77 -5.47 -15.02
C VAL A 235 9.76 -4.79 -15.95
N SER A 236 9.24 -3.63 -15.57
CA SER A 236 8.30 -2.87 -16.38
C SER A 236 8.95 -2.36 -17.68
N VAL A 237 10.15 -1.80 -17.59
CA VAL A 237 10.95 -1.31 -18.72
C VAL A 237 11.26 -2.44 -19.70
N LEU A 238 11.76 -3.59 -19.23
CA LEU A 238 12.04 -4.74 -20.10
C LEU A 238 10.79 -5.30 -20.78
N LYS A 239 9.63 -5.26 -20.10
CA LYS A 239 8.34 -5.63 -20.72
C LYS A 239 7.92 -4.63 -21.79
N GLN A 240 8.18 -3.34 -21.56
CA GLN A 240 7.88 -2.26 -22.50
C GLN A 240 8.80 -2.36 -23.73
N LEU A 241 10.11 -2.49 -23.54
CA LEU A 241 11.08 -2.69 -24.63
C LEU A 241 10.67 -3.89 -25.50
N ARG A 242 10.42 -5.05 -24.88
CA ARG A 242 9.93 -6.23 -25.60
C ARG A 242 8.62 -5.97 -26.35
N LYS A 243 7.70 -5.19 -25.76
CA LYS A 243 6.44 -4.86 -26.43
C LYS A 243 6.72 -4.09 -27.72
N SER A 244 7.55 -3.05 -27.67
CA SER A 244 7.95 -2.27 -28.85
C SER A 244 8.62 -3.15 -29.91
N LEU A 245 9.58 -4.00 -29.50
CA LEU A 245 10.22 -4.94 -30.42
C LEU A 245 9.23 -5.91 -31.08
N ASP A 246 8.34 -6.53 -30.29
CA ASP A 246 7.33 -7.46 -30.81
C ASP A 246 6.35 -6.75 -31.75
N GLU A 247 5.98 -5.50 -31.49
CA GLU A 247 5.08 -4.71 -32.34
C GLU A 247 5.76 -4.34 -33.66
N TYR A 248 7.01 -3.89 -33.63
CA TYR A 248 7.79 -3.58 -34.83
C TYR A 248 7.99 -4.81 -35.73
N ILE A 249 8.44 -5.93 -35.16
CA ILE A 249 8.64 -7.20 -35.92
C ILE A 249 7.35 -7.60 -36.65
N LEU A 250 6.20 -7.46 -36.01
CA LEU A 250 4.93 -7.86 -36.61
C LEU A 250 4.45 -6.86 -37.66
N SER A 251 4.62 -5.55 -37.41
CA SER A 251 4.27 -4.51 -38.37
C SER A 251 5.08 -4.60 -39.65
N GLU A 252 6.40 -4.76 -39.56
CA GLU A 252 7.29 -4.92 -40.74
C GLU A 252 6.97 -6.18 -41.55
N ARG A 253 6.34 -7.17 -40.92
CA ARG A 253 5.89 -8.40 -41.58
C ARG A 253 4.44 -8.33 -42.08
N GLY A 254 3.78 -7.17 -42.00
CA GLY A 254 2.39 -6.98 -42.40
C GLY A 254 1.39 -7.76 -41.53
N GLU A 255 1.77 -8.12 -40.31
CA GLU A 255 0.97 -8.97 -39.43
C GLU A 255 0.11 -8.14 -38.45
N PRO A 256 -1.17 -8.50 -38.25
CA PRO A 256 -2.02 -7.74 -37.34
C PRO A 256 -1.54 -7.89 -35.88
N LEU A 257 -1.41 -6.75 -35.19
CA LEU A 257 -0.90 -6.69 -33.82
C LEU A 257 -1.78 -7.46 -32.82
N GLY A 258 -3.12 -7.47 -32.97
CA GLY A 258 -4.00 -8.30 -32.15
C GLY A 258 -3.73 -8.25 -30.63
N PHE A 259 -4.01 -9.35 -29.91
CA PHE A 259 -3.81 -9.44 -28.46
C PHE A 259 -2.33 -9.70 -28.08
N ARG A 260 -1.82 -9.02 -27.03
CA ARG A 260 -0.42 -9.14 -26.55
C ARG A 260 0.07 -10.57 -26.29
N GLY A 261 -0.83 -11.46 -25.86
CA GLY A 261 -0.49 -12.89 -25.67
C GLY A 261 -0.22 -13.63 -26.98
N TYR A 262 -0.87 -13.23 -28.07
CA TYR A 262 -0.69 -13.80 -29.40
C TYR A 262 0.56 -13.24 -30.08
N GLN A 263 0.79 -11.92 -30.03
CA GLN A 263 2.03 -11.28 -30.50
C GLN A 263 3.27 -12.03 -30.01
N ARG A 264 3.38 -12.23 -28.69
CA ARG A 264 4.51 -12.94 -28.07
C ARG A 264 4.67 -14.37 -28.54
N LYS A 265 3.56 -15.07 -28.86
CA LYS A 265 3.62 -16.46 -29.34
C LYS A 265 4.14 -16.51 -30.78
N ARG A 266 3.73 -15.57 -31.63
CA ARG A 266 4.19 -15.45 -33.02
C ARG A 266 5.67 -15.12 -33.08
N VAL A 267 6.10 -14.04 -32.42
CA VAL A 267 7.52 -13.65 -32.36
C VAL A 267 8.37 -14.79 -31.80
N ARG A 268 7.90 -15.47 -30.73
CA ARG A 268 8.57 -16.67 -30.20
C ARG A 268 8.66 -17.82 -31.21
N LYS A 269 7.69 -17.96 -32.13
CA LYS A 269 7.74 -18.98 -33.19
C LYS A 269 8.85 -18.63 -34.17
N TYR A 270 8.95 -17.38 -34.61
CA TYR A 270 10.02 -16.93 -35.52
C TYR A 270 11.41 -17.07 -34.90
N ILE A 271 11.58 -16.68 -33.64
CA ILE A 271 12.87 -16.84 -32.92
C ILE A 271 13.25 -18.32 -32.68
N LYS A 272 12.29 -19.25 -32.72
CA LYS A 272 12.59 -20.69 -32.60
C LYS A 272 13.00 -21.32 -33.92
N ASP A 273 12.59 -20.73 -35.03
CA ASP A 273 12.93 -21.18 -36.37
C ASP A 273 14.28 -20.57 -36.78
N LYS A 274 15.23 -21.41 -37.19
CA LYS A 274 16.62 -20.98 -37.41
C LYS A 274 16.74 -20.00 -38.58
N THR A 275 15.95 -20.18 -39.63
CA THR A 275 15.99 -19.35 -40.84
C THR A 275 15.33 -17.99 -40.57
N GLU A 276 14.13 -17.99 -39.98
CA GLU A 276 13.37 -16.78 -39.64
C GLU A 276 14.02 -15.97 -38.51
N SER A 277 14.74 -16.62 -37.59
CA SER A 277 15.37 -15.92 -36.46
C SER A 277 16.44 -14.93 -36.93
N VAL A 278 17.13 -15.18 -38.05
CA VAL A 278 18.15 -14.25 -38.57
C VAL A 278 17.48 -12.97 -39.08
N ALA A 279 16.42 -13.11 -39.89
CA ALA A 279 15.66 -11.99 -40.42
C ALA A 279 14.99 -11.16 -39.31
N VAL A 280 14.40 -11.81 -38.31
CA VAL A 280 13.79 -11.11 -37.18
C VAL A 280 14.82 -10.36 -36.34
N LEU A 281 16.01 -10.95 -36.11
CA LEU A 281 17.04 -10.26 -35.34
C LEU A 281 17.61 -9.06 -36.10
N ALA A 282 17.74 -9.13 -37.43
CA ALA A 282 18.16 -7.98 -38.24
C ALA A 282 17.17 -6.81 -38.12
N LEU A 283 15.86 -7.07 -38.16
CA LEU A 283 14.84 -6.03 -37.91
C LEU A 283 14.97 -5.42 -36.51
N VAL A 284 15.23 -6.25 -35.50
CA VAL A 284 15.41 -5.78 -34.12
C VAL A 284 16.67 -4.93 -33.97
N ASP A 285 17.76 -5.31 -34.62
CA ASP A 285 19.03 -4.58 -34.57
C ASP A 285 18.85 -3.17 -35.18
N VAL A 286 18.10 -3.02 -36.27
CA VAL A 286 17.72 -1.71 -36.85
C VAL A 286 16.98 -0.85 -35.83
N LEU A 287 15.94 -1.39 -35.18
CA LEU A 287 15.15 -0.63 -34.20
C LEU A 287 15.94 -0.30 -32.93
N LEU A 288 16.82 -1.20 -32.46
CA LEU A 288 17.68 -0.91 -31.31
C LEU A 288 18.67 0.19 -31.64
N HIS A 289 19.25 0.19 -32.84
CA HIS A 289 20.14 1.26 -33.30
C HIS A 289 19.41 2.60 -33.41
N GLU A 290 18.17 2.60 -33.89
CA GLU A 290 17.31 3.79 -33.89
C GLU A 290 17.08 4.30 -32.46
N PHE A 291 16.79 3.42 -31.49
CA PHE A 291 16.61 3.82 -30.10
C PHE A 291 17.90 4.29 -29.42
N GLU A 292 19.07 3.78 -29.82
CA GLU A 292 20.37 4.27 -29.32
C GLU A 292 20.67 5.67 -29.85
N THR A 293 20.36 5.93 -31.12
CA THR A 293 20.68 7.18 -31.81
C THR A 293 19.68 8.29 -31.48
N ASN A 294 18.39 8.01 -31.62
CA ASN A 294 17.31 8.98 -31.48
C ASN A 294 16.66 8.96 -30.09
N GLY A 295 17.03 7.99 -29.25
CA GLY A 295 16.37 7.72 -27.97
C GLY A 295 15.08 6.92 -28.13
N TYR A 296 14.68 6.24 -27.05
CA TYR A 296 13.40 5.55 -27.02
C TYR A 296 12.24 6.58 -26.95
N PRO A 297 11.19 6.47 -27.78
CA PRO A 297 10.11 7.44 -27.83
C PRO A 297 9.19 7.31 -26.61
N PHE A 298 9.42 8.16 -25.61
CA PHE A 298 8.54 8.27 -24.44
C PHE A 298 7.44 9.29 -24.66
N SER A 299 6.19 8.88 -24.47
CA SER A 299 5.08 9.83 -24.32
C SER A 299 5.25 10.66 -23.05
N THR A 300 4.95 11.95 -23.12
CA THR A 300 4.81 12.82 -21.94
C THR A 300 3.86 12.17 -20.93
N PRO A 301 4.29 11.93 -19.69
CA PRO A 301 3.44 11.31 -18.70
C PRO A 301 2.26 12.22 -18.38
N LYS A 302 1.06 11.64 -18.31
CA LYS A 302 -0.16 12.32 -17.86
C LYS A 302 -0.75 11.59 -16.68
N MET A 303 -1.18 12.33 -15.67
CA MET A 303 -2.00 11.80 -14.60
C MET A 303 -3.38 11.49 -15.16
N GLN A 304 -3.81 10.23 -15.04
CA GLN A 304 -5.12 9.77 -15.49
C GLN A 304 -6.11 9.72 -14.32
N SER A 305 -7.39 9.96 -14.60
CA SER A 305 -8.49 10.07 -13.61
C SER A 305 -8.89 8.73 -12.93
N TYR A 306 -8.30 7.59 -13.32
CA TYR A 306 -8.83 6.27 -12.94
C TYR A 306 -8.66 5.90 -11.45
N ALA A 307 -7.86 6.65 -10.69
CA ALA A 307 -7.78 6.55 -9.23
C ALA A 307 -7.76 7.96 -8.63
N GLN A 308 -8.96 8.44 -8.27
CA GLN A 308 -9.16 9.73 -7.61
C GLN A 308 -8.71 9.63 -6.15
N ASP A 309 -7.39 9.64 -5.98
CA ASP A 309 -6.67 9.48 -4.74
C ASP A 309 -6.00 10.82 -4.40
N PHE A 310 -6.57 11.56 -3.45
CA PHE A 310 -6.04 12.86 -3.02
C PHE A 310 -5.46 12.72 -1.63
N SER A 311 -4.16 12.95 -1.48
CA SER A 311 -3.55 13.09 -0.16
C SER A 311 -3.63 14.54 0.25
N ALA A 312 -4.14 14.80 1.45
CA ALA A 312 -3.86 16.06 2.10
C ALA A 312 -2.41 16.06 2.62
N SER A 313 -1.85 17.24 2.94
CA SER A 313 -0.44 17.41 3.31
C SER A 313 -0.21 17.58 4.83
N THR A 314 1.04 17.36 5.29
CA THR A 314 1.55 17.10 6.67
C THR A 314 1.47 18.22 7.69
N GLU A 315 1.03 19.41 7.31
CA GLU A 315 1.00 20.57 8.22
C GLU A 315 -0.42 20.79 8.72
N ASN A 316 -0.63 20.78 10.04
CA ASN A 316 -1.92 21.04 10.67
C ASN A 316 -2.22 22.56 10.82
N SER A 317 -2.15 23.34 9.73
CA SER A 317 -2.44 24.79 9.70
C SER A 317 -3.81 25.16 9.05
N PRO A 318 -4.40 26.34 9.35
CA PRO A 318 -5.69 26.78 8.80
C PRO A 318 -5.75 26.99 7.27
N GLY A 319 -4.67 26.70 6.53
CA GLY A 319 -4.63 26.67 5.06
C GLY A 319 -4.70 25.27 4.44
N GLN A 320 -4.96 24.22 5.24
CA GLN A 320 -4.79 22.80 4.88
C GLN A 320 -5.61 22.26 3.71
N GLY A 321 -6.60 23.01 3.25
CA GLY A 321 -7.59 22.51 2.31
C GLY A 321 -8.57 21.51 2.93
N TYR A 322 -8.45 21.19 4.22
CA TYR A 322 -9.40 20.40 4.97
C TYR A 322 -9.44 20.81 6.45
N TRP A 323 -10.49 20.42 7.15
CA TRP A 323 -10.75 20.78 8.55
C TRP A 323 -11.58 19.69 9.24
N TYR A 324 -11.31 19.41 10.51
CA TYR A 324 -12.13 18.55 11.35
C TYR A 324 -12.91 19.37 12.38
N SER A 325 -14.13 18.95 12.70
CA SER A 325 -14.85 19.40 13.89
C SER A 325 -15.67 18.26 14.46
N LEU A 326 -15.82 18.25 15.78
CA LEU A 326 -16.74 17.32 16.44
C LEU A 326 -18.18 17.76 16.16
N ASP A 327 -19.04 16.79 15.91
CA ASP A 327 -20.48 17.02 15.76
C ASP A 327 -21.11 17.22 17.15
N LYS A 328 -21.68 18.40 17.40
CA LYS A 328 -22.28 18.74 18.70
C LYS A 328 -23.56 17.96 18.97
N GLU A 329 -24.27 17.53 17.92
CA GLU A 329 -25.55 16.85 18.04
C GLU A 329 -25.39 15.32 18.15
N LYS A 330 -24.25 14.78 17.72
CA LYS A 330 -24.03 13.34 17.56
C LYS A 330 -22.71 12.89 18.14
N ASP A 331 -22.80 12.16 19.24
CA ASP A 331 -21.65 11.56 19.90
C ASP A 331 -20.77 10.74 18.95
N ASN A 332 -19.46 10.98 19.03
CA ASN A 332 -18.41 10.33 18.26
C ASN A 332 -18.55 10.52 16.73
N GLU A 333 -19.29 11.52 16.27
CA GLU A 333 -19.28 11.89 14.86
C GLU A 333 -18.35 13.08 14.63
N VAL A 334 -17.59 13.00 13.54
CA VAL A 334 -16.65 14.03 13.12
C VAL A 334 -17.11 14.56 11.77
N ILE A 335 -17.21 15.88 11.70
CA ILE A 335 -17.43 16.63 10.48
C ILE A 335 -16.07 16.90 9.84
N PHE A 336 -15.93 16.44 8.60
CA PHE A 336 -14.80 16.68 7.74
C PHE A 336 -15.20 17.70 6.67
N PHE A 337 -14.58 18.87 6.72
CA PHE A 337 -14.75 19.91 5.73
C PHE A 337 -13.57 19.86 4.75
N LEU A 338 -13.84 19.97 3.46
CA LEU A 338 -12.85 20.05 2.41
C LEU A 338 -13.03 21.40 1.69
N LYS A 339 -11.94 22.14 1.54
CA LYS A 339 -11.90 23.40 0.80
C LYS A 339 -11.92 23.12 -0.69
N LEU A 340 -12.80 23.77 -1.42
CA LEU A 340 -12.88 23.68 -2.88
C LEU A 340 -11.98 24.75 -3.54
N PRO A 341 -11.29 24.43 -4.66
CA PRO A 341 -10.55 25.40 -5.46
C PRO A 341 -11.52 26.25 -6.29
N GLU A 342 -11.07 27.43 -6.72
CA GLU A 342 -11.82 28.25 -7.67
C GLU A 342 -11.83 27.59 -9.06
N PRO A 343 -12.91 27.74 -9.85
CA PRO A 343 -14.15 28.47 -9.58
C PRO A 343 -15.24 27.62 -8.88
N ILE A 344 -14.89 26.47 -8.30
CA ILE A 344 -15.88 25.54 -7.73
C ILE A 344 -16.51 26.15 -6.47
N ILE A 345 -17.82 26.41 -6.54
CA ILE A 345 -18.60 26.95 -5.43
C ILE A 345 -19.13 25.78 -4.59
N GLY A 346 -18.88 25.85 -3.28
CA GLY A 346 -19.38 24.89 -2.31
C GLY A 346 -20.64 25.36 -1.62
N LYS A 347 -20.90 24.79 -0.43
CA LYS A 347 -21.95 25.23 0.47
C LYS A 347 -21.32 25.95 1.65
N GLU A 348 -21.99 26.99 2.13
CA GLU A 348 -21.67 27.53 3.44
C GLU A 348 -22.01 26.49 4.50
N ALA A 349 -21.11 26.31 5.47
CA ALA A 349 -21.28 25.34 6.52
C ALA A 349 -20.81 25.92 7.84
N GLU A 350 -21.67 25.84 8.85
CA GLU A 350 -21.37 26.30 10.20
C GLU A 350 -20.15 25.56 10.74
N GLY A 351 -19.21 26.31 11.32
CA GLY A 351 -17.94 25.76 11.83
C GLY A 351 -16.86 25.53 10.77
N SER A 352 -17.12 25.73 9.47
CA SER A 352 -16.08 25.71 8.43
C SER A 352 -15.27 27.01 8.43
N PRO A 353 -13.93 26.95 8.45
CA PRO A 353 -13.09 28.14 8.24
C PRO A 353 -13.10 28.62 6.77
N PHE A 354 -13.68 27.85 5.84
CA PHE A 354 -13.62 28.13 4.39
C PHE A 354 -14.89 28.79 3.81
N ARG A 355 -15.88 29.15 4.65
CA ARG A 355 -17.13 29.81 4.24
C ARG A 355 -17.82 29.05 3.07
N THR A 356 -18.17 29.75 1.99
CA THR A 356 -18.85 29.21 0.79
C THR A 356 -18.00 28.25 -0.06
N LYS A 357 -16.70 28.14 0.20
CA LYS A 357 -15.79 27.25 -0.55
C LYS A 357 -15.62 25.90 0.13
N THR A 358 -16.70 25.34 0.67
CA THR A 358 -16.64 24.13 1.49
C THR A 358 -17.54 23.02 0.94
N ILE A 359 -17.02 21.79 0.95
CA ILE A 359 -17.83 20.58 0.90
C ILE A 359 -17.67 19.81 2.20
N CYS A 360 -18.78 19.30 2.74
CA CYS A 360 -18.81 18.77 4.08
C CYS A 360 -19.25 17.32 4.09
N PHE A 361 -18.54 16.53 4.87
CA PHE A 361 -18.85 15.14 5.13
C PHE A 361 -18.88 14.88 6.62
N ARG A 362 -19.56 13.80 6.98
CA ARG A 362 -19.62 13.27 8.32
C ARG A 362 -19.09 11.85 8.30
N TYR A 363 -18.36 11.47 9.33
CA TYR A 363 -18.00 10.08 9.57
C TYR A 363 -18.07 9.75 11.06
N LEU A 364 -18.34 8.48 11.35
CA LEU A 364 -18.36 7.96 12.70
C LEU A 364 -16.93 7.62 13.12
N ASP A 365 -16.44 8.26 14.18
CA ASP A 365 -15.33 7.76 14.94
C ASP A 365 -15.79 6.55 15.77
N TRP A 366 -15.56 5.36 15.21
CA TRP A 366 -15.95 4.11 15.82
C TRP A 366 -14.93 3.61 16.86
N MET A 367 -13.79 4.29 17.02
CA MET A 367 -12.66 3.82 17.85
C MET A 367 -13.04 3.75 19.34
N PRO A 368 -13.69 4.77 19.95
CA PRO A 368 -14.11 4.69 21.36
C PRO A 368 -15.06 3.52 21.64
N ARG A 369 -16.02 3.30 20.74
CA ARG A 369 -16.97 2.18 20.84
C ARG A 369 -16.28 0.83 20.72
N ALA A 370 -15.29 0.71 19.84
CA ALA A 370 -14.51 -0.51 19.69
C ALA A 370 -13.66 -0.79 20.94
N ALA A 371 -13.03 0.24 21.51
CA ALA A 371 -12.28 0.15 22.76
C ALA A 371 -13.16 -0.32 23.91
N ALA A 372 -14.30 0.34 24.15
CA ALA A 372 -15.24 -0.03 25.21
C ALA A 372 -15.73 -1.48 25.08
N LYS A 373 -16.10 -1.90 23.86
CA LYS A 373 -16.52 -3.28 23.58
C LYS A 373 -15.41 -4.28 23.88
N ASP A 374 -14.16 -3.93 23.60
CA ASP A 374 -13.03 -4.81 23.84
C ASP A 374 -12.63 -4.87 25.31
N ARG A 375 -12.76 -3.78 26.06
CA ARG A 375 -12.62 -3.79 27.52
C ARG A 375 -13.65 -4.69 28.19
N VAL A 376 -14.92 -4.60 27.80
CA VAL A 376 -15.98 -5.49 28.32
C VAL A 376 -15.64 -6.95 28.04
N LYS A 377 -15.25 -7.25 26.79
CA LYS A 377 -14.85 -8.62 26.43
C LYS A 377 -13.61 -9.10 27.15
N ALA A 378 -12.67 -8.21 27.45
CA ALA A 378 -11.49 -8.53 28.23
C ALA A 378 -11.89 -8.92 29.64
N ALA A 379 -12.74 -8.12 30.31
CA ALA A 379 -13.26 -8.43 31.64
C ALA A 379 -14.03 -9.77 31.66
N THR A 380 -14.85 -10.06 30.64
CA THR A 380 -15.50 -11.38 30.51
C THR A 380 -14.47 -12.50 30.36
N ALA A 381 -13.44 -12.31 29.53
CA ALA A 381 -12.40 -13.32 29.35
C ALA A 381 -11.60 -13.57 30.65
N GLU A 382 -11.43 -12.57 31.51
CA GLU A 382 -10.79 -12.73 32.82
C GLU A 382 -11.65 -13.53 33.79
N LYS A 383 -12.96 -13.25 33.82
CA LYS A 383 -13.92 -14.06 34.59
C LYS A 383 -13.93 -15.52 34.13
N GLU A 384 -13.68 -15.77 32.85
CA GLU A 384 -13.55 -17.12 32.27
C GLU A 384 -12.13 -17.72 32.42
N CYS A 385 -11.23 -17.09 33.19
CA CYS A 385 -9.82 -17.50 33.35
C CYS A 385 -9.01 -17.56 32.03
N LYS A 386 -9.46 -16.87 30.98
CA LYS A 386 -8.79 -16.79 29.66
C LYS A 386 -7.86 -15.58 29.61
N TYR A 387 -6.83 -15.59 30.46
CA TYR A 387 -5.92 -14.45 30.68
C TYR A 387 -5.25 -13.92 29.39
N TYR A 388 -4.78 -14.79 28.49
CA TYR A 388 -4.15 -14.36 27.24
C TYR A 388 -5.13 -13.65 26.30
N ARG A 389 -6.37 -14.16 26.22
CA ARG A 389 -7.43 -13.52 25.45
C ARG A 389 -7.77 -12.14 26.03
N ALA A 390 -7.79 -12.01 27.35
CA ALA A 390 -8.01 -10.74 28.02
C ALA A 390 -6.91 -9.72 27.71
N LYS A 391 -5.63 -10.10 27.87
CA LYS A 391 -4.47 -9.26 27.52
C LYS A 391 -4.52 -8.76 26.07
N LYS A 392 -4.83 -9.67 25.14
CA LYS A 392 -5.03 -9.33 23.71
C LYS A 392 -6.11 -8.27 23.49
N LEU A 393 -7.22 -8.39 24.20
CA LEU A 393 -8.36 -7.49 24.07
C LEU A 393 -8.07 -6.13 24.71
N ARG A 394 -7.38 -6.09 25.87
CA ARG A 394 -6.94 -4.85 26.52
C ARG A 394 -5.99 -4.05 25.65
N PHE A 395 -4.94 -4.68 25.13
CA PHE A 395 -4.02 -4.03 24.19
C PHE A 395 -4.74 -3.49 22.96
N ARG A 396 -5.70 -4.25 22.41
CA ARG A 396 -6.50 -3.78 21.27
C ARG A 396 -7.37 -2.58 21.63
N ALA A 397 -7.97 -2.56 22.82
CA ALA A 397 -8.72 -1.41 23.30
C ALA A 397 -7.83 -0.17 23.47
N ARG A 398 -6.69 -0.32 24.15
CA ARG A 398 -5.69 0.74 24.34
C ARG A 398 -5.20 1.33 23.03
N LYS A 399 -4.97 0.48 22.03
CA LYS A 399 -4.62 0.91 20.67
C LYS A 399 -5.71 1.79 20.04
N TYR A 400 -6.99 1.44 20.18
CA TYR A 400 -8.07 2.27 19.65
C TYR A 400 -8.22 3.59 20.40
N GLU A 401 -7.96 3.61 21.71
CA GLU A 401 -7.93 4.84 22.51
C GLU A 401 -6.80 5.78 22.09
N ASP A 402 -5.59 5.26 21.87
CA ASP A 402 -4.45 6.03 21.34
C ASP A 402 -4.78 6.65 19.98
N MET A 403 -5.39 5.88 19.08
CA MET A 403 -5.77 6.39 17.76
C MET A 403 -6.87 7.45 17.83
N HIS A 404 -7.84 7.28 18.72
CA HIS A 404 -8.85 8.30 19.00
C HIS A 404 -8.21 9.59 19.53
N GLN A 405 -7.31 9.48 20.52
CA GLN A 405 -6.61 10.63 21.08
C GLN A 405 -5.78 11.37 20.03
N GLN A 406 -5.07 10.64 19.15
CA GLN A 406 -4.34 11.23 18.04
C GLN A 406 -5.24 12.02 17.07
N LEU A 407 -6.48 11.57 16.84
CA LEU A 407 -7.46 12.29 16.02
C LEU A 407 -7.95 13.56 16.73
N LEU A 408 -8.22 13.47 18.02
CA LEU A 408 -8.62 14.62 18.84
C LEU A 408 -7.51 15.68 18.90
N ASN A 409 -6.27 15.28 19.19
CA ASN A 409 -5.12 16.18 19.22
C ASN A 409 -4.90 16.88 17.87
N THR A 410 -5.09 16.17 16.76
CA THR A 410 -5.05 16.78 15.42
C THR A 410 -6.17 17.81 15.24
N THR A 411 -7.39 17.47 15.64
CA THR A 411 -8.55 18.35 15.55
C THR A 411 -8.32 19.61 16.40
N GLU A 412 -7.93 19.45 17.66
CA GLU A 412 -7.67 20.56 18.57
C GLU A 412 -6.54 21.46 18.06
N LEU A 413 -5.46 20.88 17.53
CA LEU A 413 -4.37 21.67 16.97
C LEU A 413 -4.84 22.54 15.78
N GLN A 414 -5.70 22.00 14.92
CA GLN A 414 -6.30 22.77 13.83
C GLN A 414 -7.08 23.97 14.38
N HIS A 415 -7.96 23.73 15.36
CA HIS A 415 -8.78 24.74 16.02
C HIS A 415 -7.95 25.82 16.73
N ALA A 416 -6.99 25.43 17.57
CA ALA A 416 -6.12 26.35 18.29
C ALA A 416 -5.29 27.21 17.33
N THR A 417 -4.76 26.62 16.25
CA THR A 417 -3.99 27.36 15.24
C THR A 417 -4.86 28.38 14.49
N TYR A 418 -6.09 28.00 14.12
CA TYR A 418 -7.03 28.93 13.48
C TYR A 418 -7.43 30.07 14.42
N GLN A 419 -7.75 29.78 15.68
CA GLN A 419 -8.08 30.79 16.68
C GLN A 419 -6.92 31.78 16.85
N LEU A 420 -5.68 31.27 16.94
CA LEU A 420 -4.49 32.11 17.04
C LEU A 420 -4.32 33.02 15.81
N THR A 421 -4.47 32.49 14.60
CA THR A 421 -4.41 33.29 13.37
C THR A 421 -5.50 34.36 13.36
N ARG A 422 -6.73 34.02 13.77
CA ARG A 422 -7.85 34.98 13.83
C ARG A 422 -7.59 36.09 14.84
N LEU A 423 -7.08 35.77 16.03
CA LEU A 423 -6.76 36.76 17.06
C LEU A 423 -5.61 37.68 16.65
N LYS A 424 -4.56 37.13 16.01
CA LYS A 424 -3.43 37.94 15.51
C LYS A 424 -3.84 38.99 14.46
N ASN A 425 -4.91 38.69 13.71
CA ASN A 425 -5.44 39.57 12.67
C ASN A 425 -6.48 40.58 13.19
N ARG A 426 -6.87 40.53 14.47
CA ARG A 426 -7.76 41.54 15.07
C ARG A 426 -6.98 42.83 15.39
N LYS A 427 -7.67 43.96 15.31
CA LYS A 427 -7.12 45.28 15.69
C LYS A 427 -6.75 45.33 17.17
N GLU A 428 -7.64 44.84 18.04
CA GLU A 428 -7.40 44.68 19.47
C GLU A 428 -6.91 43.27 19.78
N LYS A 429 -5.70 43.18 20.34
CA LYS A 429 -5.00 41.91 20.57
C LYS A 429 -5.11 41.53 22.05
N ASP A 430 -5.84 40.47 22.33
CA ASP A 430 -5.80 39.80 23.63
C ASP A 430 -4.47 39.04 23.75
N LEU A 431 -3.48 39.69 24.35
CA LEU A 431 -2.11 39.15 24.50
C LEU A 431 -2.08 37.89 25.37
N ASN A 432 -2.93 37.82 26.40
CA ASN A 432 -3.01 36.68 27.30
C ASN A 432 -3.53 35.45 26.57
N ARG A 433 -4.63 35.59 25.83
CA ARG A 433 -5.20 34.50 25.03
C ARG A 433 -4.27 34.05 23.90
N ILE A 434 -3.52 34.98 23.30
CA ILE A 434 -2.49 34.66 22.30
C ILE A 434 -1.40 33.79 22.90
N LYS A 435 -0.88 34.16 24.09
CA LYS A 435 0.16 33.39 24.80
C LYS A 435 -0.34 31.99 25.17
N GLU A 436 -1.54 31.90 25.73
CA GLU A 436 -2.19 30.62 26.07
C GLU A 436 -2.32 29.72 24.84
N LEU A 437 -2.82 30.23 23.71
CA LEU A 437 -2.94 29.46 22.48
C LEU A 437 -1.57 29.06 21.90
N GLN A 438 -0.54 29.90 22.03
CA GLN A 438 0.82 29.55 21.59
C GLN A 438 1.41 28.41 22.43
N GLU A 439 1.22 28.46 23.74
CA GLU A 439 1.62 27.39 24.67
C GLU A 439 0.86 26.10 24.34
N ARG A 440 -0.48 26.19 24.18
CA ARG A 440 -1.31 25.03 23.82
C ARG A 440 -0.89 24.41 22.48
N ILE A 441 -0.63 25.22 21.45
CA ILE A 441 -0.13 24.75 20.16
C ILE A 441 1.25 24.11 20.30
N SER A 442 2.14 24.66 21.13
CA SER A 442 3.46 24.09 21.38
C SER A 442 3.34 22.69 22.00
N THR A 443 2.45 22.53 22.98
CA THR A 443 2.13 21.25 23.61
C THR A 443 1.54 20.27 22.59
N LEU A 444 0.47 20.65 21.89
CA LEU A 444 -0.19 19.82 20.88
C LEU A 444 0.74 19.44 19.70
N ARG A 445 1.75 20.26 19.39
CA ARG A 445 2.77 19.93 18.38
C ARG A 445 3.72 18.83 18.84
N LYS A 446 4.05 18.79 20.13
CA LYS A 446 4.86 17.74 20.77
C LYS A 446 4.05 16.47 21.01
N GLU A 447 2.74 16.62 21.23
CA GLU A 447 1.84 15.49 21.37
C GLU A 447 1.72 14.66 20.10
N ARG A 448 1.33 13.41 20.33
CA ARG A 448 1.10 12.39 19.32
C ARG A 448 -0.11 12.74 18.46
N ARG A 449 0.04 12.70 17.14
CA ARG A 449 -0.97 13.15 16.16
C ARG A 449 -1.05 12.23 14.94
N CYS A 450 -2.22 12.20 14.31
CA CYS A 450 -2.37 11.52 13.03
C CYS A 450 -1.67 12.28 11.88
N ALA A 451 -1.19 11.54 10.89
CA ALA A 451 -0.71 12.10 9.65
C ALA A 451 -1.88 12.57 8.76
N PRO A 452 -1.59 13.26 7.65
CA PRO A 452 -2.64 13.78 6.77
C PRO A 452 -3.52 12.68 6.21
N PRO A 453 -4.83 12.96 6.09
CA PRO A 453 -5.74 12.01 5.50
C PRO A 453 -5.55 11.90 3.99
N LYS A 454 -5.96 10.76 3.44
CA LYS A 454 -6.13 10.54 2.01
C LYS A 454 -7.60 10.31 1.68
N LEU A 455 -8.14 11.11 0.78
CA LEU A 455 -9.48 10.95 0.24
C LEU A 455 -9.45 10.03 -0.97
N LEU A 456 -10.31 9.02 -0.98
CA LEU A 456 -10.46 8.07 -2.07
C LEU A 456 -11.90 8.15 -2.60
N LEU A 457 -12.07 8.48 -3.88
CA LEU A 457 -13.34 8.26 -4.58
C LEU A 457 -13.27 6.96 -5.39
N ARG A 458 -14.18 6.03 -5.10
CA ARG A 458 -14.36 4.79 -5.87
C ARG A 458 -15.84 4.51 -6.07
N ASP A 459 -16.25 4.44 -7.34
CA ASP A 459 -17.67 4.38 -7.70
C ASP A 459 -18.42 5.53 -6.99
N ASN A 460 -19.53 5.23 -6.31
CA ASN A 460 -20.32 6.21 -5.55
C ASN A 460 -19.97 6.22 -4.06
N ARG A 461 -18.71 5.93 -3.71
CA ARG A 461 -18.25 5.85 -2.32
C ARG A 461 -16.99 6.69 -2.11
N VAL A 462 -17.10 7.60 -1.16
CA VAL A 462 -16.00 8.39 -0.65
C VAL A 462 -15.46 7.76 0.63
N THR A 463 -14.15 7.52 0.68
CA THR A 463 -13.48 6.94 1.85
C THR A 463 -12.35 7.86 2.28
N LEU A 464 -12.32 8.21 3.56
CA LEU A 464 -11.25 8.96 4.20
C LEU A 464 -10.29 7.98 4.87
N GLN A 465 -9.03 7.97 4.46
CA GLN A 465 -7.99 7.16 5.08
C GLN A 465 -7.15 8.04 6.00
N ILE A 466 -7.15 7.77 7.30
CA ILE A 466 -6.36 8.52 8.28
C ILE A 466 -5.19 7.64 8.73
N PRO A 467 -3.94 8.04 8.49
CA PRO A 467 -2.77 7.35 9.01
C PRO A 467 -2.48 7.79 10.47
N PHE A 468 -2.49 6.84 11.39
CA PHE A 468 -2.15 7.02 12.79
C PHE A 468 -0.73 6.54 13.07
N GLN A 469 -0.06 7.12 14.06
CA GLN A 469 1.22 6.60 14.50
C GLN A 469 1.04 5.20 15.15
N PRO A 470 2.02 4.29 15.03
CA PRO A 470 1.97 2.97 15.65
C PRO A 470 2.22 3.04 17.17
N PRO A 471 1.64 2.14 17.98
CA PRO A 471 1.86 2.03 19.43
C PRO A 471 3.30 2.29 19.86
N THR A 472 3.49 3.09 20.91
CA THR A 472 4.83 3.27 21.49
C THR A 472 5.22 2.04 22.30
N ARG A 473 6.53 1.90 22.57
CA ARG A 473 7.01 0.75 23.32
C ARG A 473 6.51 0.77 24.75
N GLU A 474 6.44 1.95 25.36
CA GLU A 474 5.92 2.18 26.71
C GLU A 474 4.47 1.70 26.80
N MET A 475 3.61 2.09 25.86
CA MET A 475 2.21 1.67 25.84
C MET A 475 2.05 0.14 25.66
N VAL A 476 2.94 -0.49 24.88
CA VAL A 476 2.93 -1.95 24.74
C VAL A 476 3.33 -2.59 26.06
N ASP A 477 4.40 -2.13 26.71
CA ASP A 477 4.93 -2.71 27.95
C ASP A 477 3.98 -2.46 29.15
N GLU A 478 3.28 -1.32 29.20
CA GLU A 478 2.23 -1.02 30.19
C GLU A 478 1.09 -2.06 30.14
N GLU A 479 0.57 -2.36 28.95
CA GLU A 479 -0.58 -3.26 28.78
C GLU A 479 -0.21 -4.74 28.84
N LEU A 480 0.97 -5.08 28.32
CA LEU A 480 1.37 -6.46 28.11
C LEU A 480 2.36 -6.98 29.14
N GLY A 481 2.91 -6.10 29.97
CA GLY A 481 3.99 -6.33 30.93
C GLY A 481 5.37 -6.38 30.26
N PRO A 482 6.46 -6.25 31.04
CA PRO A 482 7.82 -6.47 30.54
C PRO A 482 7.96 -7.91 30.05
N ARG A 483 8.46 -8.09 28.82
CA ARG A 483 8.60 -9.40 28.17
C ARG A 483 10.02 -9.62 27.68
N THR A 484 10.54 -10.81 27.92
CA THR A 484 11.84 -11.24 27.37
C THR A 484 11.62 -12.11 26.14
N TYR A 485 11.99 -11.58 24.98
CA TYR A 485 11.91 -12.33 23.72
C TYR A 485 13.24 -13.03 23.46
N ARG A 486 13.30 -14.34 23.70
CA ARG A 486 14.51 -15.15 23.47
C ARG A 486 14.29 -16.29 22.50
N ARG A 487 13.04 -16.71 22.29
CA ARG A 487 12.72 -17.94 21.57
C ARG A 487 12.62 -17.72 20.06
N ARG A 488 12.70 -18.83 19.33
CA ARG A 488 12.49 -18.90 17.88
C ARG A 488 11.26 -19.76 17.60
N ALA A 489 10.53 -19.45 16.54
CA ALA A 489 9.41 -20.27 16.09
C ALA A 489 9.49 -20.52 14.59
N GLY A 490 9.04 -21.70 14.17
CA GLY A 490 8.87 -22.08 12.77
C GLY A 490 7.40 -22.05 12.40
N ALA A 491 7.12 -21.58 11.19
CA ALA A 491 5.79 -21.52 10.61
C ALA A 491 5.79 -22.23 9.26
N ASP A 492 5.17 -23.40 9.23
CA ASP A 492 4.93 -24.17 8.01
C ASP A 492 3.59 -23.80 7.39
N ARG A 493 3.53 -23.72 6.06
CA ARG A 493 2.27 -23.46 5.35
C ARG A 493 1.70 -24.79 4.87
N GLY A 494 0.76 -25.29 5.65
CA GLY A 494 0.10 -26.54 5.36
C GLY A 494 -0.88 -26.42 4.18
N VAL A 495 -1.13 -27.59 3.60
CA VAL A 495 -2.16 -27.80 2.57
C VAL A 495 -3.55 -27.92 3.18
N ARG A 496 -3.61 -28.48 4.40
CA ARG A 496 -4.83 -28.80 5.14
C ARG A 496 -5.13 -27.69 6.13
N VAL A 497 -4.14 -27.34 6.95
CA VAL A 497 -4.19 -26.21 7.87
C VAL A 497 -3.39 -25.05 7.27
N PRO A 498 -3.92 -23.81 7.25
CA PRO A 498 -3.20 -22.66 6.73
C PRO A 498 -1.77 -22.53 7.28
N ILE A 499 -1.64 -22.52 8.60
CA ILE A 499 -0.35 -22.35 9.26
C ILE A 499 -0.26 -23.37 10.38
N VAL A 500 0.90 -23.99 10.49
CA VAL A 500 1.33 -24.73 11.67
C VAL A 500 2.51 -24.00 12.29
N LEU A 501 2.39 -23.67 13.57
CA LEU A 501 3.43 -22.99 14.35
C LEU A 501 4.07 -24.00 15.28
N SER A 502 5.38 -23.87 15.46
CA SER A 502 6.11 -24.62 16.47
C SER A 502 7.16 -23.74 17.13
N THR A 503 7.36 -23.89 18.44
CA THR A 503 8.44 -23.25 19.19
C THR A 503 8.93 -24.17 20.30
N ARG A 504 10.17 -23.97 20.76
CA ARG A 504 10.73 -24.73 21.89
C ARG A 504 10.12 -24.23 23.21
N ASP A 505 9.71 -25.15 24.08
CA ASP A 505 9.02 -24.83 25.34
C ASP A 505 9.96 -24.35 26.46
N GLY A 506 11.27 -24.59 26.33
CA GLY A 506 12.30 -24.26 27.31
C GLY A 506 12.78 -25.46 28.15
N ASN A 507 12.04 -26.56 28.15
CA ASN A 507 12.31 -27.80 28.88
C ASN A 507 12.80 -28.93 27.94
N GLY A 508 13.26 -28.59 26.75
CA GLY A 508 13.69 -29.54 25.72
C GLY A 508 12.57 -30.02 24.78
N GLY A 509 11.31 -29.67 25.04
CA GLY A 509 10.15 -30.02 24.21
C GLY A 509 9.73 -28.93 23.22
N PHE A 510 8.58 -29.16 22.58
CA PHE A 510 7.98 -28.26 21.60
C PHE A 510 6.52 -27.96 21.94
N VAL A 511 6.12 -26.70 21.71
CA VAL A 511 4.71 -26.30 21.68
C VAL A 511 4.31 -26.07 20.23
N ASP A 512 3.28 -26.79 19.79
CA ASP A 512 2.77 -26.73 18.43
C ASP A 512 1.34 -26.15 18.42
N GLU A 513 1.06 -25.24 17.48
CA GLU A 513 -0.30 -24.72 17.25
C GLU A 513 -0.67 -24.89 15.77
N MET A 514 -1.72 -25.67 15.52
CA MET A 514 -2.39 -25.72 14.23
C MET A 514 -3.47 -24.65 14.19
N VAL A 515 -3.47 -23.83 13.14
CA VAL A 515 -4.34 -22.66 13.03
C VAL A 515 -5.46 -22.93 11.99
N PRO A 516 -6.62 -23.53 12.38
CA PRO A 516 -7.66 -23.96 11.45
C PRO A 516 -8.55 -22.80 10.95
N PHE A 517 -8.93 -22.81 9.67
CA PHE A 517 -9.86 -21.82 9.08
C PHE A 517 -10.78 -22.40 8.00
N ASP A 518 -11.23 -23.65 8.19
CA ASP A 518 -11.90 -24.44 7.16
C ASP A 518 -13.16 -23.79 6.62
N HIS A 519 -13.97 -23.15 7.47
CA HIS A 519 -15.20 -22.49 7.02
C HIS A 519 -14.93 -21.35 6.02
N LEU A 520 -13.97 -20.47 6.33
CA LEU A 520 -13.65 -19.32 5.47
C LEU A 520 -12.95 -19.75 4.18
N ILE A 521 -12.09 -20.76 4.26
CA ILE A 521 -11.40 -21.35 3.11
C ILE A 521 -12.40 -22.05 2.20
N SER A 522 -13.32 -22.84 2.75
CA SER A 522 -14.36 -23.53 1.98
C SER A 522 -15.25 -22.53 1.25
N LYS A 523 -15.67 -21.46 1.94
CA LYS A 523 -16.46 -20.37 1.34
C LYS A 523 -15.70 -19.64 0.23
N ARG A 524 -14.41 -19.39 0.43
CA ARG A 524 -13.52 -18.80 -0.58
C ARG A 524 -13.41 -19.69 -1.81
N ASP A 525 -13.16 -20.99 -1.60
CA ASP A 525 -12.98 -21.97 -2.67
C ASP A 525 -14.28 -22.13 -3.50
N PHE A 526 -15.44 -22.16 -2.83
CA PHE A 526 -16.74 -22.14 -3.48
C PHE A 526 -16.92 -20.92 -4.41
N LEU A 527 -16.68 -19.71 -3.91
CA LEU A 527 -16.82 -18.48 -4.70
C LEU A 527 -15.84 -18.45 -5.89
N ARG A 528 -14.59 -18.91 -5.69
CA ARG A 528 -13.62 -19.01 -6.78
C ARG A 528 -14.03 -20.06 -7.81
N GLY A 529 -14.61 -21.19 -7.40
CA GLY A 529 -15.22 -22.17 -8.30
C GLY A 529 -16.24 -21.52 -9.24
N GLN A 530 -17.13 -20.69 -8.71
CA GLN A 530 -18.10 -19.92 -9.50
C GLN A 530 -17.40 -18.95 -10.48
N THR A 531 -16.32 -18.29 -10.07
CA THR A 531 -15.61 -17.35 -10.97
C THR A 531 -15.03 -18.04 -12.20
N ARG A 532 -14.60 -19.30 -12.15
CA ARG A 532 -13.98 -19.97 -13.32
C ARG A 532 -14.95 -20.08 -14.50
N LYS A 533 -16.15 -20.60 -14.22
CA LYS A 533 -17.22 -20.74 -15.23
C LYS A 533 -17.59 -19.37 -15.81
N LEU A 534 -17.78 -18.38 -14.93
CA LEU A 534 -18.18 -17.04 -15.33
C LEU A 534 -17.07 -16.29 -16.09
N THR A 535 -15.81 -16.42 -15.69
CA THR A 535 -14.67 -15.79 -16.38
C THR A 535 -14.52 -16.34 -17.79
N SER A 536 -14.66 -17.66 -17.98
CA SER A 536 -14.63 -18.28 -19.31
C SER A 536 -15.77 -17.78 -20.20
N GLN A 537 -16.99 -17.66 -19.64
CA GLN A 537 -18.13 -17.10 -20.37
C GLN A 537 -17.92 -15.63 -20.75
N VAL A 538 -17.53 -14.77 -19.80
CA VAL A 538 -17.27 -13.34 -20.05
C VAL A 538 -16.16 -13.17 -21.08
N ARG A 539 -15.07 -13.94 -20.98
CA ARG A 539 -13.96 -13.89 -21.94
C ARG A 539 -14.36 -14.32 -23.34
N ARG A 540 -15.16 -15.38 -23.48
CA ARG A 540 -15.70 -15.80 -24.79
C ARG A 540 -16.60 -14.71 -25.39
N MET A 541 -17.49 -14.12 -24.58
CA MET A 541 -18.35 -13.03 -25.02
C MET A 541 -17.53 -11.80 -25.44
N GLN A 542 -16.49 -11.46 -24.69
CA GLN A 542 -15.60 -10.35 -25.01
C GLN A 542 -14.89 -10.58 -26.36
N ILE A 543 -14.26 -11.74 -26.54
CA ILE A 543 -13.55 -12.09 -27.79
C ILE A 543 -14.52 -12.06 -28.97
N ASN A 544 -15.72 -12.64 -28.83
CA ASN A 544 -16.71 -12.67 -29.89
C ASN A 544 -17.24 -11.26 -30.22
N TRP A 545 -17.39 -10.40 -29.21
CA TRP A 545 -17.83 -9.01 -29.42
C TRP A 545 -16.75 -8.18 -30.10
N GLU A 546 -15.52 -8.20 -29.59
CA GLU A 546 -14.37 -7.46 -30.15
C GLU A 546 -14.08 -7.87 -31.59
N ARG A 547 -14.24 -9.17 -31.93
CA ARG A 547 -14.12 -9.66 -33.31
C ARG A 547 -15.20 -9.12 -34.26
N LYS A 548 -16.45 -9.00 -33.78
CA LYS A 548 -17.58 -8.55 -34.61
C LYS A 548 -17.75 -7.03 -34.62
N HIS A 549 -17.26 -6.33 -33.60
CA HIS A 549 -17.53 -4.91 -33.37
C HIS A 549 -16.35 -4.17 -32.71
N THR A 550 -15.29 -3.90 -33.47
CA THR A 550 -14.00 -3.37 -33.00
C THR A 550 -14.06 -1.99 -32.33
N LYS A 551 -15.14 -1.22 -32.51
CA LYS A 551 -15.29 0.16 -31.99
C LYS A 551 -16.61 0.42 -31.23
N LYS A 552 -17.46 -0.59 -30.97
CA LYS A 552 -18.74 -0.39 -30.28
C LYS A 552 -18.67 -0.78 -28.80
N SER A 553 -19.34 0.01 -27.95
CA SER A 553 -19.50 -0.27 -26.53
C SER A 553 -20.16 -1.64 -26.29
N TYR A 554 -19.77 -2.33 -25.23
CA TYR A 554 -20.34 -3.63 -24.89
C TYR A 554 -21.85 -3.57 -24.57
N PRO A 555 -22.61 -4.62 -24.92
CA PRO A 555 -24.05 -4.65 -24.68
C PRO A 555 -24.36 -4.80 -23.19
N ARG A 556 -25.53 -4.33 -22.75
CA ARG A 556 -25.95 -4.31 -21.34
C ARG A 556 -25.87 -5.67 -20.64
N HIS A 557 -26.21 -6.75 -21.34
CA HIS A 557 -26.17 -8.11 -20.79
C HIS A 557 -24.73 -8.60 -20.53
N PHE A 558 -23.76 -8.20 -21.36
CA PHE A 558 -22.32 -8.42 -21.11
C PHE A 558 -21.88 -7.66 -19.87
N LEU A 559 -22.18 -6.36 -19.80
CA LEU A 559 -21.83 -5.51 -18.66
C LEU A 559 -22.43 -6.04 -17.35
N LYS A 560 -23.64 -6.61 -17.39
CA LYS A 560 -24.27 -7.27 -16.22
C LYS A 560 -23.46 -8.47 -15.74
N LYS A 561 -22.98 -9.34 -16.64
CA LYS A 561 -22.15 -10.51 -16.30
C LYS A 561 -20.76 -10.09 -15.81
N ASP A 562 -20.15 -9.08 -16.42
CA ASP A 562 -18.85 -8.55 -15.99
C ASP A 562 -18.93 -7.90 -14.59
N ARG A 563 -19.97 -7.11 -14.31
CA ARG A 563 -20.25 -6.60 -12.96
C ARG A 563 -20.44 -7.71 -11.94
N HIS A 564 -21.16 -8.78 -12.32
CA HIS A 564 -21.35 -9.93 -11.44
C HIS A 564 -20.01 -10.62 -11.13
N LEU A 565 -19.17 -10.84 -12.13
CA LEU A 565 -17.81 -11.38 -11.97
C LEU A 565 -16.96 -10.50 -11.04
N SER A 566 -16.96 -9.20 -11.28
CA SER A 566 -16.29 -8.20 -10.44
C SER A 566 -16.79 -8.23 -8.99
N ALA A 567 -18.09 -8.41 -8.76
CA ALA A 567 -18.68 -8.50 -7.43
C ALA A 567 -18.25 -9.78 -6.69
N ILE A 568 -18.17 -10.93 -7.38
CA ILE A 568 -17.66 -12.18 -6.79
C ILE A 568 -16.19 -12.01 -6.42
N TRP A 569 -15.35 -11.47 -7.33
CA TRP A 569 -13.94 -11.20 -7.03
C TRP A 569 -13.76 -10.23 -5.86
N ARG A 570 -14.65 -9.25 -5.70
CA ARG A 570 -14.66 -8.36 -4.53
C ARG A 570 -15.00 -9.11 -3.24
N LYS A 571 -15.91 -10.09 -3.27
CA LYS A 571 -16.19 -10.98 -2.13
C LYS A 571 -14.98 -11.86 -1.79
N VAL A 572 -14.36 -12.51 -2.79
CA VAL A 572 -13.16 -13.34 -2.60
C VAL A 572 -12.03 -12.52 -1.96
N ARG A 573 -11.74 -11.32 -2.48
CA ARG A 573 -10.69 -10.45 -1.90
C ARG A 573 -10.95 -10.07 -0.45
N ARG A 574 -12.22 -9.85 -0.07
CA ARG A 574 -12.59 -9.57 1.33
C ARG A 574 -12.35 -10.79 2.23
N LEU A 575 -12.72 -11.98 1.77
CA LEU A 575 -12.44 -13.23 2.49
C LEU A 575 -10.94 -13.46 2.64
N ASP A 576 -10.14 -13.25 1.58
CA ASP A 576 -8.69 -13.36 1.67
C ASP A 576 -8.11 -12.43 2.76
N THR A 577 -8.59 -11.19 2.84
CA THR A 577 -8.16 -10.23 3.87
C THR A 577 -8.61 -10.63 5.26
N GLU A 578 -9.81 -11.19 5.40
CA GLU A 578 -10.33 -11.69 6.68
C GLU A 578 -9.52 -12.90 7.18
N ILE A 579 -9.29 -13.90 6.31
CA ILE A 579 -8.44 -15.05 6.59
C ILE A 579 -7.05 -14.57 7.00
N ALA A 580 -6.43 -13.68 6.21
CA ALA A 580 -5.09 -13.16 6.52
C ALA A 580 -5.02 -12.48 7.90
N ARG A 581 -6.03 -11.69 8.27
CA ARG A 581 -6.09 -11.03 9.58
C ARG A 581 -6.29 -12.01 10.73
N GLN A 582 -7.13 -13.02 10.58
CA GLN A 582 -7.38 -13.99 11.63
C GLN A 582 -6.17 -14.89 11.85
N VAL A 583 -5.60 -15.44 10.77
CA VAL A 583 -4.35 -16.21 10.79
C VAL A 583 -3.23 -15.39 11.42
N ALA A 584 -2.99 -14.18 10.90
CA ALA A 584 -1.94 -13.33 11.43
C ALA A 584 -2.14 -13.00 12.91
N SER A 585 -3.38 -12.76 13.33
CA SER A 585 -3.66 -12.51 14.73
C SER A 585 -3.30 -13.70 15.61
N GLN A 586 -3.70 -14.93 15.27
CA GLN A 586 -3.33 -16.11 16.03
C GLN A 586 -1.81 -16.32 16.06
N THR A 587 -1.15 -16.23 14.89
CA THR A 587 0.30 -16.34 14.81
C THR A 587 1.05 -15.33 15.66
N VAL A 588 0.62 -14.07 15.65
CA VAL A 588 1.24 -13.02 16.47
C VAL A 588 1.06 -13.33 17.94
N TRP A 589 -0.15 -13.70 18.38
CA TRP A 589 -0.42 -13.94 19.80
C TRP A 589 0.25 -15.22 20.33
N PHE A 590 0.36 -16.27 19.52
CA PHE A 590 1.23 -17.43 19.82
C PHE A 590 2.66 -16.97 20.10
N CYS A 591 3.20 -16.12 19.24
CA CYS A 591 4.57 -15.63 19.41
C CYS A 591 4.73 -14.76 20.66
N GLU A 592 3.72 -13.97 20.98
CA GLU A 592 3.69 -13.13 22.17
C GLU A 592 3.58 -13.95 23.47
N GLU A 593 2.78 -15.01 23.46
CA GLU A 593 2.59 -15.92 24.59
C GLU A 593 3.87 -16.68 24.92
N TYR A 594 4.58 -17.19 23.91
CA TYR A 594 5.80 -17.99 24.10
C TYR A 594 7.10 -17.18 24.00
N GLY A 595 7.06 -15.84 24.04
CA GLY A 595 8.27 -15.01 24.05
C GLY A 595 9.15 -15.20 22.80
N VAL A 596 8.53 -15.40 21.64
CA VAL A 596 9.20 -15.63 20.37
C VAL A 596 9.75 -14.31 19.83
N ARG A 597 11.07 -14.19 19.78
CA ARG A 597 11.77 -13.07 19.15
C ARG A 597 11.75 -13.16 17.62
N THR A 598 11.95 -14.37 17.11
CA THR A 598 12.20 -14.61 15.69
C THR A 598 11.26 -15.67 15.15
N LEU A 599 10.44 -15.32 14.16
CA LEU A 599 9.52 -16.20 13.48
C LEU A 599 10.04 -16.51 12.06
N TYR A 600 10.18 -17.79 11.74
CA TYR A 600 10.66 -18.24 10.43
C TYR A 600 9.50 -18.79 9.60
N PHE A 601 9.30 -18.26 8.41
CA PHE A 601 8.42 -18.82 7.39
C PHE A 601 9.22 -19.53 6.33
N GLU A 602 8.69 -20.58 5.74
CA GLU A 602 9.22 -21.08 4.46
C GLU A 602 9.03 -20.09 3.30
N ASN A 603 9.95 -20.08 2.34
CA ASN A 603 9.87 -19.25 1.13
C ASN A 603 9.29 -20.02 -0.06
N LEU A 604 7.97 -19.95 -0.25
CA LEU A 604 7.28 -20.61 -1.38
C LEU A 604 7.16 -19.74 -2.64
N LYS A 605 7.85 -18.60 -2.75
CA LYS A 605 7.67 -17.67 -3.90
C LYS A 605 7.97 -18.30 -5.26
N ASN A 606 8.84 -19.31 -5.29
CA ASN A 606 9.20 -20.06 -6.50
C ASN A 606 8.58 -21.47 -6.54
N TYR A 607 7.79 -21.84 -5.53
CA TYR A 607 7.16 -23.16 -5.49
C TYR A 607 6.04 -23.22 -6.52
N SER A 608 6.32 -23.95 -7.60
CA SER A 608 5.34 -24.31 -8.62
C SER A 608 4.87 -25.71 -8.26
N THR A 609 3.62 -25.86 -7.81
CA THR A 609 3.03 -27.19 -7.61
C THR A 609 3.12 -27.99 -8.92
N PRO A 610 3.47 -29.28 -8.88
CA PRO A 610 3.42 -30.15 -10.05
C PRO A 610 2.06 -30.13 -10.75
N ALA A 611 2.03 -30.36 -12.06
CA ALA A 611 0.78 -30.48 -12.83
C ALA A 611 -0.09 -31.63 -12.26
N GLY A 612 -1.41 -31.46 -12.27
CA GLY A 612 -2.36 -32.47 -11.74
C GLY A 612 -2.79 -32.25 -10.28
N TRP A 613 -2.12 -31.37 -9.52
CA TRP A 613 -2.43 -31.11 -8.10
C TRP A 613 -3.62 -30.16 -7.88
N GLY A 614 -4.53 -30.12 -8.87
CA GLY A 614 -5.89 -29.60 -8.81
C GLY A 614 -6.02 -28.40 -7.89
N THR A 615 -6.79 -28.57 -6.81
CA THR A 615 -7.16 -27.63 -5.72
C THR A 615 -6.03 -27.25 -4.76
N LEU A 616 -4.99 -28.07 -4.59
CA LEU A 616 -3.88 -27.81 -3.65
C LEU A 616 -3.09 -26.56 -4.02
N SER A 617 -2.73 -26.46 -5.30
CA SER A 617 -2.11 -25.27 -5.91
C SER A 617 -2.91 -23.98 -5.66
N TRP A 618 -4.24 -24.09 -5.54
CA TRP A 618 -5.14 -22.95 -5.36
C TRP A 618 -5.32 -22.53 -3.91
N ARG A 619 -5.23 -23.48 -2.96
CA ARG A 619 -5.16 -23.20 -1.52
C ARG A 619 -3.83 -22.54 -1.19
N LEU A 620 -2.75 -23.01 -1.82
CA LEU A 620 -1.41 -22.46 -1.70
C LEU A 620 -1.16 -21.19 -2.53
N SER A 621 -2.20 -20.53 -3.06
CA SER A 621 -2.01 -19.39 -3.97
C SER A 621 -1.17 -18.29 -3.29
N SER A 622 -0.06 -17.90 -3.94
CA SER A 622 0.91 -16.91 -3.44
C SER A 622 0.26 -15.62 -2.94
N ASN A 623 -0.83 -15.16 -3.55
CA ASN A 623 -1.52 -13.92 -3.17
C ASN A 623 -2.14 -13.94 -1.77
N LEU A 624 -2.71 -15.07 -1.31
CA LEU A 624 -3.25 -15.17 0.05
C LEU A 624 -2.09 -15.19 1.06
N TRP A 625 -1.04 -15.94 0.74
CA TRP A 625 0.13 -16.06 1.60
C TRP A 625 0.93 -14.78 1.74
N SER A 626 1.11 -14.02 0.66
CA SER A 626 1.69 -12.69 0.74
C SER A 626 0.88 -11.81 1.69
N LYS A 627 -0.46 -11.82 1.60
CA LYS A 627 -1.31 -11.07 2.54
C LYS A 627 -1.15 -11.55 3.99
N VAL A 628 -1.12 -12.86 4.24
CA VAL A 628 -0.91 -13.41 5.59
C VAL A 628 0.44 -12.94 6.14
N PHE A 629 1.51 -13.14 5.36
CA PHE A 629 2.87 -12.72 5.73
C PHE A 629 2.96 -11.23 6.03
N ASP A 630 2.47 -10.39 5.11
CA ASP A 630 2.47 -8.93 5.27
C ASP A 630 1.65 -8.51 6.50
N THR A 631 0.54 -9.19 6.77
CA THR A 631 -0.30 -8.92 7.95
C THR A 631 0.39 -9.36 9.24
N VAL A 632 1.10 -10.50 9.27
CA VAL A 632 1.90 -10.94 10.42
C VAL A 632 3.00 -9.94 10.72
N VAL A 633 3.76 -9.54 9.69
CA VAL A 633 4.82 -8.53 9.83
C VAL A 633 4.24 -7.23 10.40
N TYR A 634 3.17 -6.72 9.79
CA TYR A 634 2.48 -5.51 10.24
C TYR A 634 2.03 -5.60 11.70
N MET A 635 1.38 -6.69 12.10
CA MET A 635 0.88 -6.86 13.47
C MET A 635 2.02 -7.00 14.48
N ARG A 636 3.07 -7.76 14.17
CA ARG A 636 4.25 -7.88 15.04
C ARG A 636 5.01 -6.57 15.18
N GLN A 637 5.18 -5.81 14.10
CA GLN A 637 5.78 -4.48 14.20
C GLN A 637 4.94 -3.55 15.07
N SER A 638 3.61 -3.66 15.05
CA SER A 638 2.74 -2.85 15.92
C SER A 638 2.85 -3.18 17.41
N LEU A 639 3.53 -4.28 17.75
CA LEU A 639 3.89 -4.71 19.11
C LEU A 639 5.35 -4.38 19.46
N GLY A 640 6.07 -3.66 18.61
CA GLY A 640 7.45 -3.23 18.88
C GLY A 640 8.55 -4.10 18.26
N HIS A 641 8.20 -5.14 17.49
CA HIS A 641 9.23 -6.01 16.89
C HIS A 641 9.87 -5.36 15.66
N LYS A 642 11.20 -5.19 15.68
CA LYS A 642 11.97 -4.64 14.55
C LYS A 642 11.81 -5.49 13.30
N ARG A 643 11.32 -4.89 12.22
CA ARG A 643 10.96 -5.59 10.96
C ARG A 643 10.01 -6.78 11.19
N GLY A 644 9.22 -6.72 12.25
CA GLY A 644 8.30 -7.78 12.68
C GLY A 644 8.98 -8.98 13.32
N GLY A 645 10.32 -9.07 13.36
CA GLY A 645 11.01 -10.29 13.80
C GLY A 645 10.74 -11.50 12.90
N VAL A 646 10.32 -11.27 11.65
CA VAL A 646 9.92 -12.32 10.71
C VAL A 646 10.99 -12.53 9.64
N TRP A 647 11.35 -13.78 9.39
CA TRP A 647 12.34 -14.18 8.40
C TRP A 647 11.79 -15.28 7.49
N THR A 648 12.38 -15.42 6.31
CA THR A 648 12.03 -16.50 5.39
C THR A 648 13.21 -17.45 5.20
N VAL A 649 12.96 -18.77 5.25
CA VAL A 649 13.95 -19.83 5.03
C VAL A 649 13.69 -20.56 3.71
N SER A 650 14.71 -21.25 3.19
CA SER A 650 14.54 -22.13 2.03
C SER A 650 13.64 -23.31 2.38
N PRO A 651 12.64 -23.67 1.56
CA PRO A 651 11.76 -24.81 1.80
C PRO A 651 12.43 -26.17 1.51
N ALA A 652 13.71 -26.19 1.12
CA ALA A 652 14.38 -27.41 0.70
C ALA A 652 14.45 -28.44 1.85
N TRP A 653 13.88 -29.62 1.63
CA TRP A 653 13.92 -30.79 2.52
C TRP A 653 13.22 -30.65 3.89
N THR A 654 12.58 -29.52 4.18
CA THR A 654 11.93 -29.26 5.48
C THR A 654 10.81 -30.25 5.80
N SER A 655 10.07 -30.73 4.79
CA SER A 655 8.98 -31.68 4.98
C SER A 655 9.36 -33.14 4.73
N GLN A 656 10.63 -33.42 4.45
CA GLN A 656 11.14 -34.76 4.12
C GLN A 656 12.14 -35.29 5.14
N LYS A 657 12.75 -34.40 5.93
CA LYS A 657 13.69 -34.79 6.99
C LYS A 657 12.97 -34.95 8.33
N CYS A 658 13.42 -35.87 9.15
CA CYS A 658 12.96 -36.00 10.52
C CYS A 658 13.55 -34.87 11.38
N HIS A 659 12.72 -34.18 12.16
CA HIS A 659 13.22 -33.14 13.08
C HIS A 659 14.02 -33.69 14.27
N VAL A 660 13.96 -35.00 14.51
CA VAL A 660 14.68 -35.65 15.62
C VAL A 660 16.08 -36.08 15.16
N CYS A 661 16.18 -36.93 14.14
CA CYS A 661 17.45 -37.50 13.70
C CYS A 661 18.03 -36.89 12.41
N GLY A 662 17.28 -36.06 11.68
CA GLY A 662 17.72 -35.46 10.42
C GLY A 662 17.64 -36.35 9.18
N GLU A 663 17.39 -37.66 9.36
CA GLU A 663 17.23 -38.63 8.27
C GLU A 663 15.98 -38.40 7.43
N LYS A 664 15.99 -38.94 6.21
CA LYS A 664 14.84 -38.87 5.31
C LYS A 664 13.71 -39.76 5.85
N GLY A 665 12.49 -39.24 5.87
CA GLY A 665 11.29 -40.01 6.17
C GLY A 665 10.26 -39.94 5.04
N ILE A 666 9.15 -40.62 5.26
CA ILE A 666 8.05 -40.79 4.30
C ILE A 666 6.77 -40.14 4.82
N ARG A 667 5.84 -39.83 3.90
CA ARG A 667 4.50 -39.37 4.27
C ARG A 667 3.53 -40.54 4.31
N VAL A 668 2.69 -40.58 5.33
CA VAL A 668 1.78 -41.71 5.59
C VAL A 668 0.36 -41.19 5.87
N GLU A 669 -0.64 -42.05 5.74
CA GLU A 669 -2.05 -41.65 5.84
C GLU A 669 -2.49 -41.34 7.28
N SER A 670 -2.06 -42.16 8.24
CA SER A 670 -2.47 -42.12 9.64
C SER A 670 -1.26 -42.21 10.59
N LYS A 671 -1.45 -41.86 11.86
CA LYS A 671 -0.37 -41.70 12.87
C LYS A 671 0.41 -42.99 13.22
N GLY A 672 0.08 -44.14 12.64
CA GLY A 672 0.81 -45.40 12.85
C GLY A 672 1.10 -46.18 11.58
N SER A 673 0.78 -45.62 10.41
CA SER A 673 1.08 -46.27 9.14
C SER A 673 2.56 -46.08 8.80
N THR A 674 3.15 -47.11 8.21
CA THR A 674 4.52 -47.11 7.67
C THR A 674 4.53 -47.10 6.13
N ASP A 675 3.36 -47.04 5.49
CA ASP A 675 3.23 -47.11 4.04
C ASP A 675 3.25 -45.73 3.41
N GLU A 676 4.17 -45.53 2.45
CA GLU A 676 4.30 -44.24 1.77
C GLU A 676 3.03 -43.91 0.96
N LYS A 677 2.37 -42.82 1.32
CA LYS A 677 1.26 -42.23 0.58
C LYS A 677 1.62 -40.81 0.14
N LYS A 678 1.63 -40.59 -1.18
CA LYS A 678 1.79 -39.24 -1.75
C LYS A 678 0.70 -38.31 -1.21
N GLY A 679 1.11 -37.28 -0.47
CA GLY A 679 0.18 -36.33 0.16
C GLY A 679 -0.43 -36.79 1.50
N GLY A 680 0.16 -37.81 2.14
CA GLY A 680 -0.15 -38.23 3.51
C GLY A 680 -0.14 -37.07 4.52
N ALA A 681 -0.97 -37.20 5.56
CA ALA A 681 -1.13 -36.19 6.61
C ALA A 681 -0.04 -36.28 7.67
N TYR A 682 0.51 -37.47 7.85
CA TYR A 682 1.52 -37.78 8.86
C TYR A 682 2.86 -38.01 8.19
N PHE A 683 3.91 -37.88 8.99
CA PHE A 683 5.30 -38.15 8.65
C PHE A 683 5.79 -39.28 9.54
N TYR A 684 6.46 -40.25 8.93
CA TYR A 684 7.10 -41.37 9.62
C TYR A 684 8.58 -41.43 9.24
N CYS A 685 9.44 -41.65 10.24
CA CYS A 685 10.87 -41.86 10.05
C CYS A 685 11.26 -43.26 10.51
N GLU A 686 11.76 -44.07 9.58
CA GLU A 686 12.21 -45.44 9.85
C GLU A 686 13.40 -45.47 10.81
N SER A 687 14.34 -44.53 10.71
CA SER A 687 15.59 -44.55 11.48
C SER A 687 15.42 -44.30 12.97
N CYS A 688 14.39 -43.55 13.39
CA CYS A 688 14.17 -43.22 14.81
C CYS A 688 12.74 -43.50 15.30
N GLY A 689 11.89 -44.10 14.46
CA GLY A 689 10.49 -44.41 14.77
C GLY A 689 9.58 -43.19 14.95
N CYS A 690 10.05 -41.98 14.68
CA CYS A 690 9.30 -40.76 14.93
C CYS A 690 8.07 -40.66 14.02
N SER A 691 6.89 -40.52 14.61
CA SER A 691 5.60 -40.37 13.91
C SER A 691 4.82 -39.15 14.41
N LEU A 692 4.60 -38.17 13.53
CA LEU A 692 3.81 -36.97 13.83
C LEU A 692 3.14 -36.37 12.59
N HIS A 693 2.33 -35.33 12.77
CA HIS A 693 1.73 -34.63 11.64
C HIS A 693 2.83 -34.01 10.75
N ALA A 694 2.73 -34.19 9.43
CA ALA A 694 3.77 -33.78 8.49
C ALA A 694 4.05 -32.27 8.55
N ASP A 695 3.00 -31.46 8.65
CA ASP A 695 3.12 -29.99 8.74
C ASP A 695 3.76 -29.55 10.10
N VAL A 696 3.61 -30.35 11.18
CA VAL A 696 4.28 -30.08 12.46
C VAL A 696 5.77 -30.41 12.36
N ASN A 697 6.11 -31.54 11.74
CA ASN A 697 7.51 -31.91 11.49
C ASN A 697 8.22 -30.83 10.65
N ALA A 698 7.54 -30.34 9.62
CA ALA A 698 8.05 -29.24 8.80
C ALA A 698 8.22 -27.94 9.61
N ALA A 699 7.25 -27.56 10.45
CA ALA A 699 7.36 -26.37 11.30
C ALA A 699 8.54 -26.46 12.27
N ARG A 700 8.78 -27.64 12.87
CA ARG A 700 9.95 -27.89 13.74
C ARG A 700 11.27 -27.80 12.95
N ASN A 701 11.35 -28.42 11.78
CA ASN A 701 12.54 -28.35 10.91
C ASN A 701 12.87 -26.92 10.46
N ILE A 702 11.86 -26.09 10.20
CA ILE A 702 12.05 -24.68 9.82
C ILE A 702 12.83 -23.90 10.88
N ILE A 703 12.71 -24.27 12.16
CA ILE A 703 13.49 -23.67 13.25
C ILE A 703 14.99 -23.99 13.10
N GLU A 704 15.31 -25.22 12.71
CA GLU A 704 16.67 -25.77 12.64
C GLU A 704 17.41 -25.44 11.33
N VAL A 705 16.71 -25.24 10.20
CA VAL A 705 17.36 -24.87 8.92
C VAL A 705 18.18 -23.56 9.00
N HIS A 706 17.98 -22.75 10.03
CA HIS A 706 18.73 -21.50 10.25
C HIS A 706 20.05 -21.67 11.03
N THR A 707 20.31 -22.79 11.72
CA THR A 707 21.57 -22.95 12.48
C THR A 707 22.79 -23.20 11.59
N SER A 708 22.60 -23.60 10.32
CA SER A 708 23.68 -24.11 9.44
C SER A 708 24.21 -23.19 8.33
N ARG A 709 23.70 -21.97 8.15
CA ARG A 709 24.27 -20.80 7.41
C ARG A 709 23.12 -19.95 6.84
N PRO A 710 23.02 -18.64 7.15
CA PRO A 710 22.02 -17.79 6.53
C PRO A 710 22.40 -17.53 5.06
N ARG A 711 21.66 -18.12 4.10
CA ARG A 711 21.55 -17.48 2.79
C ARG A 711 20.57 -16.32 2.95
N VAL A 712 21.12 -15.13 3.18
CA VAL A 712 20.42 -13.88 2.88
C VAL A 712 20.04 -13.98 1.40
N VAL A 713 18.76 -14.24 1.10
CA VAL A 713 18.27 -14.06 -0.26
C VAL A 713 18.27 -12.56 -0.50
N ALA A 714 19.40 -12.06 -1.03
CA ALA A 714 19.53 -10.71 -1.52
C ALA A 714 18.43 -10.48 -2.57
N GLY A 715 17.48 -9.61 -2.23
CA GLY A 715 16.33 -9.32 -3.07
C GLY A 715 15.08 -8.90 -2.31
N GLN A 716 15.00 -9.14 -1.00
CA GLN A 716 13.86 -8.68 -0.19
C GLN A 716 14.24 -8.23 1.22
N MET A 717 14.87 -7.07 1.32
CA MET A 717 14.73 -6.16 2.46
C MET A 717 15.02 -4.73 1.96
N THR A 718 14.01 -4.05 1.42
CA THR A 718 14.01 -2.58 1.31
C THR A 718 12.57 -2.08 1.26
N LEU A 719 12.01 -1.83 2.45
CA LEU A 719 11.06 -0.73 2.65
C LEU A 719 11.33 -0.15 4.04
N THR A 720 12.47 0.51 4.16
CA THR A 720 12.63 1.96 4.40
C THR A 720 14.11 2.25 4.53
#